data_AF-A0A968GAD9-F1
#
_entry.id   AF-A0A968GAD9-F1
#
_cell.length_a   1.000
_cell.length_b   1.000
_cell.length_c   1.000
_cell.angle_alpha   90.00
_cell.angle_beta   90.00
_cell.angle_gamma   90.00
#
_symmetry.space_group_name_H-M   'P 1'
#
loop_
_entity.id
_entity.type
_entity.pdbx_description
1 polymer ?
#
loop_
_entity_poly.entity_id
_entity_poly.type
_entity_poly.pdbx_seq_one_letter_code
_entity_poly.pdbx_strand_id
1 'polypeptide(L)'
;MADSGVDFSRVIELLGDEWLDSGIEITDQISFRKKFREFFSKLQEAKATDATEQTIVNVIKDLMKDGIAENQGYIDSNQENNYDLVVRSAEKNIVTLIECKKIKGKQLSTYEDLNKKSLQQLIYYFLKENLDNHGSFRKSLYLKRLVISDGLTWLVWRADHFFALVKDKFNYNGNLVRLNKVYTEFKKSEDNYPAIKTYIEEEDKNREDKFRDKCYTLDLNNLVIDNLDEKEWKILYHFFSGSFWLARDTYYDPNTLHEGFYKELLHIMGLQEVVQDGLKIIIPDPSITNSIYNIIQKKLDAPATKKMNEYVFELMILWINRILFLKLFEAHIINVRASKENKNNRSNYEFMSFKPDQITSWHDLNDLFFEVLAKNEHERGLLRRKCFEHIPYLNSALFMRRDVMNKDLGRENETVLMDDIGLMRDDPLALYKDSVLTREKNPLPLLEYLLKFLSAYDFGSDGQAKKHQGSKKIEDKLINASVLGKVFEKLNGYKDGSFFTPSFITTYICRESIHQALVGRVNATIKEPYFKSYDDLLLEYQMDMSKNAKDKVREIIRSLTILDPAVGSGHFLVSALNEMLNIRYDFNMFEKLGEDKTFSLEVINDEIMVSDTSNDKPVWYTVHDLKTQIFQRELFHTKQEIIENNLFGVDINPNSVEICRLRLWIELLKSSYYLVPKEQKQVLGEKLQDTVEYVPMETLPNIDINIKVGNSLLYSIDLTDKKNTDGSSNITQDQAKEGITKYARLTQEYKHVKDKERRKSIL
;
A
#
# COMPACT_ATOMS: atom_id res chain seq x y z
N MET A 1 -20.75 -22.46 -29.66
CA MET A 1 -21.36 -22.11 -28.36
C MET A 1 -22.69 -21.46 -28.66
N ALA A 2 -23.74 -21.76 -27.89
CA ALA A 2 -25.01 -21.06 -28.04
C ALA A 2 -24.83 -19.61 -27.59
N ASP A 3 -25.35 -18.66 -28.36
CA ASP A 3 -25.23 -17.22 -28.06
C ASP A 3 -26.06 -16.87 -26.82
N SER A 4 -25.47 -16.12 -25.89
CA SER A 4 -26.15 -15.62 -24.67
C SER A 4 -27.11 -14.47 -24.99
N GLY A 5 -26.98 -13.84 -26.17
CA GLY A 5 -27.84 -12.77 -26.66
C GLY A 5 -27.50 -11.38 -26.10
N VAL A 6 -26.37 -11.21 -25.41
CA VAL A 6 -25.94 -9.95 -24.77
C VAL A 6 -24.57 -9.51 -25.29
N ASP A 7 -24.46 -8.23 -25.68
CA ASP A 7 -23.18 -7.61 -25.98
C ASP A 7 -22.51 -7.07 -24.70
N PHE A 8 -21.41 -7.71 -24.31
CA PHE A 8 -20.63 -7.31 -23.14
C PHE A 8 -19.48 -6.34 -23.45
N SER A 9 -19.27 -5.93 -24.71
CA SER A 9 -18.09 -5.17 -25.13
C SER A 9 -17.91 -3.86 -24.36
N ARG A 10 -19.00 -3.11 -24.14
CA ARG A 10 -18.97 -1.86 -23.36
C ARG A 10 -18.80 -2.08 -21.86
N VAL A 11 -19.26 -3.21 -21.35
CA VAL A 11 -19.06 -3.59 -19.94
C VAL A 11 -17.60 -3.97 -19.70
N ILE A 12 -17.01 -4.70 -20.65
CA ILE A 12 -15.58 -5.02 -20.67
C ILE A 12 -14.75 -3.74 -20.69
N GLU A 13 -15.10 -2.77 -21.53
CA GLU A 13 -14.42 -1.48 -21.57
C GLU A 13 -14.55 -0.69 -20.25
N LEU A 14 -15.74 -0.74 -19.62
CA LEU A 14 -16.01 -0.08 -18.34
C LEU A 14 -15.25 -0.72 -17.18
N LEU A 15 -15.18 -2.04 -17.15
CA LEU A 15 -14.45 -2.80 -16.14
C LEU A 15 -12.94 -2.66 -16.33
N GLY A 16 -12.47 -2.70 -17.58
CA GLY A 16 -11.05 -2.81 -17.91
C GLY A 16 -10.54 -4.24 -17.76
N ASP A 17 -9.39 -4.53 -18.38
CA ASP A 17 -8.81 -5.88 -18.43
C ASP A 17 -8.50 -6.44 -17.03
N GLU A 18 -8.16 -5.58 -16.07
CA GLU A 18 -7.77 -5.97 -14.71
C GLU A 18 -8.86 -6.74 -13.95
N TRP A 19 -10.12 -6.32 -14.12
CA TRP A 19 -11.26 -7.00 -13.49
C TRP A 19 -11.53 -8.35 -14.13
N LEU A 20 -11.38 -8.42 -15.46
CA LEU A 20 -11.60 -9.64 -16.22
C LEU A 20 -10.52 -10.69 -16.01
N ASP A 21 -9.36 -10.28 -15.48
CA ASP A 21 -8.28 -11.17 -15.09
C ASP A 21 -8.37 -11.57 -13.60
N SER A 22 -9.07 -10.81 -12.77
CA SER A 22 -9.18 -11.06 -11.32
C SER A 22 -9.89 -12.38 -10.96
N GLY A 23 -9.41 -13.11 -9.95
CA GLY A 23 -9.92 -14.45 -9.61
C GLY A 23 -11.14 -14.43 -8.67
N ILE A 24 -12.24 -15.07 -9.05
CA ILE A 24 -13.44 -15.22 -8.20
C ILE A 24 -13.37 -16.55 -7.43
N GLU A 25 -13.70 -16.58 -6.13
CA GLU A 25 -13.79 -17.87 -5.41
C GLU A 25 -14.91 -18.74 -5.97
N ILE A 26 -14.71 -20.06 -5.99
CA ILE A 26 -15.73 -21.00 -6.47
C ILE A 26 -17.02 -20.89 -5.63
N THR A 27 -16.88 -20.67 -4.32
CA THR A 27 -17.97 -20.39 -3.38
C THR A 27 -18.75 -19.14 -3.76
N ASP A 28 -18.05 -18.04 -4.07
CA ASP A 28 -18.66 -16.79 -4.51
C ASP A 28 -19.30 -16.90 -5.90
N GLN A 29 -18.66 -17.62 -6.83
CA GLN A 29 -19.23 -17.89 -8.17
C GLN A 29 -20.55 -18.65 -8.05
N ILE A 30 -20.60 -19.72 -7.26
CA ILE A 30 -21.80 -20.53 -7.06
C ILE A 30 -22.90 -19.68 -6.39
N SER A 31 -22.54 -18.94 -5.35
CA SER A 31 -23.45 -18.05 -4.62
C SER A 31 -24.03 -16.97 -5.55
N PHE A 32 -23.17 -16.27 -6.29
CA PHE A 32 -23.57 -15.24 -7.23
C PHE A 32 -24.45 -15.80 -8.36
N ARG A 33 -24.08 -16.91 -8.99
CA ARG A 33 -24.88 -17.55 -10.06
C ARG A 33 -26.30 -17.84 -9.58
N LYS A 34 -26.45 -18.37 -8.36
CA LYS A 34 -27.76 -18.63 -7.77
C LYS A 34 -28.56 -17.34 -7.60
N LYS A 35 -27.97 -16.32 -6.97
CA LYS A 35 -28.63 -15.03 -6.72
C LYS A 35 -28.97 -14.30 -8.01
N PHE A 36 -28.08 -14.31 -8.99
CA PHE A 36 -28.30 -13.68 -10.29
C PHE A 36 -29.44 -14.36 -11.06
N ARG A 37 -29.56 -15.69 -11.00
CA ARG A 37 -30.71 -16.41 -11.55
C ARG A 37 -32.03 -16.01 -10.87
N GLU A 38 -32.02 -15.91 -9.54
CA GLU A 38 -33.19 -15.45 -8.78
C GLU A 38 -33.57 -14.00 -9.15
N PHE A 39 -32.60 -13.10 -9.23
CA PHE A 39 -32.76 -11.73 -9.70
C PHE A 39 -33.36 -11.66 -11.10
N PHE A 40 -32.78 -12.40 -12.05
CA PHE A 40 -33.24 -12.39 -13.43
C PHE A 40 -34.66 -12.95 -13.55
N SER A 41 -34.98 -14.02 -12.81
CA SER A 41 -36.35 -14.56 -12.74
C SER A 41 -37.34 -13.54 -12.20
N LYS A 42 -37.02 -12.84 -11.11
CA LYS A 42 -37.87 -11.77 -10.55
C LYS A 42 -38.08 -10.63 -11.55
N LEU A 43 -37.07 -10.27 -12.34
CA LEU A 43 -37.22 -9.25 -13.39
C LEU A 43 -38.09 -9.71 -14.57
N GLN A 44 -37.99 -10.97 -14.98
CA GLN A 44 -38.88 -11.52 -16.02
C GLN A 44 -40.34 -11.55 -15.55
N GLU A 45 -40.58 -11.90 -14.29
CA GLU A 45 -41.91 -11.81 -13.67
C GLU A 45 -42.40 -10.36 -13.59
N ALA A 46 -41.54 -9.43 -13.16
CA ALA A 46 -41.85 -8.01 -13.11
C ALA A 46 -42.19 -7.43 -14.50
N LYS A 47 -41.48 -7.89 -15.54
CA LYS A 47 -41.73 -7.54 -16.95
C LYS A 47 -43.07 -8.10 -17.44
N ALA A 48 -43.41 -9.33 -17.06
CA ALA A 48 -44.67 -9.97 -17.45
C ALA A 48 -45.89 -9.37 -16.76
N THR A 49 -45.73 -8.90 -15.51
CA THR A 49 -46.80 -8.34 -14.67
C THR A 49 -46.91 -6.82 -14.73
N ASP A 50 -46.09 -6.16 -15.57
CA ASP A 50 -46.03 -4.71 -15.68
C ASP A 50 -45.83 -4.01 -14.32
N ALA A 51 -44.90 -4.56 -13.53
CA ALA A 51 -44.68 -4.19 -12.13
C ALA A 51 -44.28 -2.72 -11.93
N THR A 52 -44.44 -2.25 -10.69
CA THR A 52 -44.15 -0.86 -10.32
C THR A 52 -42.64 -0.57 -10.29
N GLU A 53 -42.27 0.71 -10.43
CA GLU A 53 -40.87 1.16 -10.28
C GLU A 53 -40.27 0.76 -8.93
N GLN A 54 -41.06 0.81 -7.85
CA GLN A 54 -40.62 0.38 -6.53
C GLN A 54 -40.28 -1.13 -6.48
N THR A 55 -41.00 -1.96 -7.24
CA THR A 55 -40.68 -3.38 -7.36
C THR A 55 -39.30 -3.56 -7.99
N ILE A 56 -38.99 -2.80 -9.04
CA ILE A 56 -37.68 -2.85 -9.71
C ILE A 56 -36.56 -2.41 -8.77
N VAL A 57 -36.77 -1.29 -8.06
CA VAL A 57 -35.84 -0.79 -7.03
C VAL A 57 -35.51 -1.88 -6.01
N ASN A 58 -36.53 -2.58 -5.49
CA ASN A 58 -36.32 -3.63 -4.50
C ASN A 58 -35.56 -4.83 -5.08
N VAL A 59 -35.86 -5.24 -6.31
CA VAL A 59 -35.16 -6.37 -6.97
C VAL A 59 -33.68 -6.06 -7.21
N ILE A 60 -33.35 -4.83 -7.64
CA ILE A 60 -31.97 -4.37 -7.78
C ILE A 60 -31.28 -4.32 -6.41
N LYS A 61 -31.96 -3.75 -5.40
CA LYS A 61 -31.43 -3.66 -4.03
C LYS A 61 -31.08 -5.04 -3.47
N ASP A 62 -31.96 -6.03 -3.64
CA ASP A 62 -31.75 -7.41 -3.18
C ASP A 62 -30.49 -8.05 -3.78
N LEU A 63 -30.27 -7.88 -5.10
CA LEU A 63 -29.07 -8.42 -5.77
C LEU A 63 -27.79 -7.76 -5.23
N MET A 64 -27.81 -6.42 -5.14
CA MET A 64 -26.62 -5.63 -4.83
C MET A 64 -26.28 -5.60 -3.33
N LYS A 65 -27.26 -5.78 -2.45
CA LYS A 65 -27.09 -5.68 -0.99
C LYS A 65 -26.04 -6.66 -0.46
N ASP A 66 -26.07 -7.91 -0.91
CA ASP A 66 -25.12 -8.92 -0.45
C ASP A 66 -23.75 -8.80 -1.13
N GLY A 67 -23.72 -8.24 -2.36
CA GLY A 67 -22.47 -7.98 -3.09
C GLY A 67 -21.67 -6.83 -2.48
N ILE A 68 -22.32 -5.92 -1.75
CA ILE A 68 -21.72 -4.80 -1.03
C ILE A 68 -21.60 -5.21 0.45
N ALA A 69 -20.47 -5.83 0.81
CA ALA A 69 -20.24 -6.31 2.18
C ALA A 69 -20.44 -5.20 3.23
N GLU A 70 -21.13 -5.51 4.35
CA GLU A 70 -21.55 -4.54 5.39
C GLU A 70 -20.39 -3.73 6.01
N ASN A 71 -19.15 -4.24 5.93
CA ASN A 71 -17.96 -3.55 6.44
C ASN A 71 -17.32 -2.57 5.44
N GLN A 72 -17.77 -2.56 4.18
CA GLN A 72 -17.17 -1.79 3.09
C GLN A 72 -18.07 -0.65 2.59
N GLY A 73 -19.38 -0.85 2.70
CA GLY A 73 -20.40 0.10 2.30
C GLY A 73 -21.78 -0.53 2.43
N TYR A 74 -22.79 0.15 1.89
CA TYR A 74 -24.15 -0.38 1.83
C TYR A 74 -24.94 0.29 0.71
N ILE A 75 -25.98 -0.38 0.24
CA ILE A 75 -26.96 0.18 -0.69
C ILE A 75 -28.22 0.57 0.07
N ASP A 76 -28.71 1.77 -0.16
CA ASP A 76 -29.95 2.25 0.46
C ASP A 76 -30.82 3.06 -0.50
N SER A 77 -32.10 3.20 -0.14
CA SER A 77 -33.08 4.06 -0.78
C SER A 77 -33.22 5.32 0.07
N ASN A 78 -32.76 6.48 -0.43
CA ASN A 78 -32.76 7.72 0.36
C ASN A 78 -34.05 8.52 0.15
N GLN A 79 -35.05 8.23 0.99
CA GLN A 79 -36.37 8.88 0.92
C GLN A 79 -36.33 10.38 1.25
N GLU A 80 -35.38 10.87 2.04
CA GLU A 80 -35.29 12.31 2.36
C GLU A 80 -34.87 13.16 1.15
N ASN A 81 -34.08 12.57 0.24
CA ASN A 81 -33.54 13.27 -0.92
C ASN A 81 -34.20 12.88 -2.25
N ASN A 82 -35.23 12.02 -2.23
CA ASN A 82 -35.91 11.44 -3.39
C ASN A 82 -34.98 10.66 -4.33
N TYR A 83 -33.91 10.03 -3.81
CA TYR A 83 -33.08 9.14 -4.62
C TYR A 83 -33.63 7.72 -4.57
N ASP A 84 -33.75 7.07 -5.73
CA ASP A 84 -34.25 5.70 -5.82
C ASP A 84 -33.30 4.72 -5.12
N LEU A 85 -32.04 4.67 -5.56
CA LEU A 85 -30.98 3.88 -4.94
C LEU A 85 -29.66 4.65 -4.92
N VAL A 86 -28.95 4.51 -3.79
CA VAL A 86 -27.59 5.03 -3.62
C VAL A 86 -26.69 3.97 -3.01
N VAL A 87 -25.47 3.87 -3.54
CA VAL A 87 -24.40 3.09 -2.93
C VAL A 87 -23.54 4.03 -2.10
N ARG A 88 -23.38 3.71 -0.82
CA ARG A 88 -22.60 4.50 0.14
C ARG A 88 -21.37 3.73 0.60
N SER A 89 -20.28 4.47 0.85
CA SER A 89 -19.12 3.92 1.56
C SER A 89 -19.44 3.65 3.04
N ALA A 90 -18.55 2.95 3.75
CA ALA A 90 -18.64 2.75 5.19
C ALA A 90 -18.77 4.09 5.97
N GLU A 91 -18.20 5.18 5.46
CA GLU A 91 -18.28 6.54 6.01
C GLU A 91 -19.58 7.26 5.66
N LYS A 92 -20.55 6.57 5.05
CA LYS A 92 -21.85 7.08 4.60
C LYS A 92 -21.79 8.08 3.43
N ASN A 93 -20.64 8.28 2.81
CA ASN A 93 -20.49 9.11 1.61
C ASN A 93 -21.16 8.44 0.40
N ILE A 94 -21.87 9.20 -0.45
CA ILE A 94 -22.49 8.68 -1.67
C ILE A 94 -21.42 8.46 -2.73
N VAL A 95 -21.31 7.22 -3.22
CA VAL A 95 -20.33 6.82 -4.23
C VAL A 95 -20.97 6.59 -5.59
N THR A 96 -22.17 6.00 -5.62
CA THR A 96 -22.91 5.77 -6.86
C THR A 96 -24.37 6.19 -6.68
N LEU A 97 -24.88 6.97 -7.65
CA LEU A 97 -26.30 7.30 -7.79
C LEU A 97 -26.94 6.37 -8.82
N ILE A 98 -28.08 5.77 -8.50
CA ILE A 98 -28.81 4.87 -9.39
C ILE A 98 -30.26 5.38 -9.50
N GLU A 99 -30.62 5.90 -10.67
CA GLU A 99 -31.99 6.26 -11.03
C GLU A 99 -32.68 5.03 -11.63
N CYS A 100 -33.77 4.59 -11.01
CA CYS A 100 -34.52 3.43 -11.44
C CYS A 100 -35.77 3.86 -12.20
N LYS A 101 -36.17 3.12 -13.23
CA LYS A 101 -37.46 3.32 -13.91
C LYS A 101 -38.16 1.99 -14.13
N LYS A 102 -39.45 2.06 -14.39
CA LYS A 102 -40.24 0.91 -14.80
C LYS A 102 -39.70 0.28 -16.10
N ILE A 103 -39.72 -1.05 -16.18
CA ILE A 103 -39.27 -1.81 -17.36
C ILE A 103 -40.01 -1.34 -18.61
N LYS A 104 -39.26 -0.94 -19.65
CA LYS A 104 -39.81 -0.35 -20.90
C LYS A 104 -40.74 0.86 -20.70
N GLY A 105 -40.59 1.58 -19.58
CA GLY A 105 -41.37 2.78 -19.30
C GLY A 105 -41.00 3.93 -20.22
N LYS A 106 -41.98 4.79 -20.58
CA LYS A 106 -41.75 5.99 -21.44
C LYS A 106 -40.72 6.98 -20.86
N GLN A 107 -40.45 6.89 -19.57
CA GLN A 107 -39.55 7.77 -18.83
C GLN A 107 -38.11 7.24 -18.76
N LEU A 108 -37.85 6.00 -19.18
CA LEU A 108 -36.54 5.35 -19.16
C LEU A 108 -35.71 5.80 -20.37
N SER A 109 -34.52 6.34 -20.11
CA SER A 109 -33.50 6.62 -21.11
C SER A 109 -32.98 5.31 -21.70
N THR A 110 -32.77 5.31 -23.01
CA THR A 110 -32.12 4.20 -23.74
C THR A 110 -30.85 4.72 -24.39
N TYR A 111 -29.99 3.81 -24.85
CA TYR A 111 -28.76 4.23 -25.55
C TYR A 111 -29.04 5.07 -26.81
N GLU A 112 -30.18 4.81 -27.49
CA GLU A 112 -30.56 5.53 -28.71
C GLU A 112 -31.32 6.84 -28.45
N ASP A 113 -31.96 6.96 -27.30
CA ASP A 113 -32.81 8.08 -26.91
C ASP A 113 -32.59 8.35 -25.42
N LEU A 114 -31.63 9.24 -25.14
CA LEU A 114 -31.12 9.50 -23.81
C LEU A 114 -31.91 10.60 -23.11
N ASN A 115 -32.46 11.57 -23.85
CA ASN A 115 -33.18 12.73 -23.31
C ASN A 115 -34.59 12.38 -22.81
N LYS A 116 -34.64 11.49 -21.81
CA LYS A 116 -35.82 11.11 -21.06
C LYS A 116 -35.73 11.60 -19.63
N LYS A 117 -36.84 11.45 -18.91
CA LYS A 117 -36.98 11.88 -17.53
C LYS A 117 -35.88 11.30 -16.62
N SER A 118 -35.47 10.05 -16.81
CA SER A 118 -34.40 9.46 -15.98
C SER A 118 -33.05 10.18 -16.10
N LEU A 119 -32.60 10.55 -17.30
CA LEU A 119 -31.36 11.31 -17.44
C LEU A 119 -31.50 12.73 -16.88
N GLN A 120 -32.67 13.35 -17.08
CA GLN A 120 -32.96 14.67 -16.53
C GLN A 120 -32.93 14.65 -14.98
N GLN A 121 -33.49 13.62 -14.35
CA GLN A 121 -33.44 13.39 -12.90
C GLN A 121 -32.01 13.10 -12.42
N LEU A 122 -31.28 12.27 -13.13
CA LEU A 122 -29.90 11.93 -12.78
C LEU A 122 -28.97 13.16 -12.82
N ILE A 123 -29.12 14.03 -13.83
CA ILE A 123 -28.41 15.32 -13.91
C ILE A 123 -28.81 16.23 -12.73
N TYR A 124 -30.09 16.29 -12.39
CA TYR A 124 -30.57 17.06 -11.24
C TYR A 124 -29.94 16.58 -9.92
N TYR A 125 -29.91 15.26 -9.68
CA TYR A 125 -29.27 14.69 -8.48
C TYR A 125 -27.76 14.90 -8.47
N PHE A 126 -27.12 14.79 -9.64
CA PHE A 126 -25.70 15.08 -9.77
C PHE A 126 -25.37 16.53 -9.38
N LEU A 127 -26.18 17.49 -9.85
CA LEU A 127 -26.02 18.90 -9.49
C LEU A 127 -26.17 19.10 -7.98
N LYS A 128 -27.17 18.46 -7.36
CA LYS A 128 -27.40 18.49 -5.92
C LYS A 128 -26.17 18.06 -5.11
N GLU A 129 -25.55 16.95 -5.50
CA GLU A 129 -24.38 16.38 -4.78
C GLU A 129 -23.05 17.09 -5.06
N ASN A 130 -23.00 17.97 -6.07
CA ASN A 130 -21.78 18.70 -6.48
C ASN A 130 -21.88 20.21 -6.19
N LEU A 131 -22.81 20.64 -5.33
CA LEU A 131 -22.90 22.02 -4.86
C LEU A 131 -22.37 22.12 -3.44
N ASP A 132 -21.49 23.09 -3.18
CA ASP A 132 -21.05 23.41 -1.83
C ASP A 132 -22.11 24.22 -1.06
N ASN A 133 -21.88 24.40 0.25
CA ASN A 133 -22.77 25.16 1.14
C ASN A 133 -22.95 26.63 0.72
N HIS A 134 -22.11 27.14 -0.19
CA HIS A 134 -22.18 28.49 -0.73
C HIS A 134 -22.80 28.53 -2.14
N GLY A 135 -23.33 27.40 -2.64
CA GLY A 135 -23.96 27.29 -3.96
C GLY A 135 -22.97 27.26 -5.12
N SER A 136 -21.67 27.05 -4.86
CA SER A 136 -20.67 26.90 -5.92
C SER A 136 -20.55 25.44 -6.35
N PHE A 137 -20.47 25.22 -7.66
CA PHE A 137 -20.38 23.90 -8.24
C PHE A 137 -18.95 23.37 -8.19
N ARG A 138 -18.73 22.28 -7.44
CA ARG A 138 -17.43 21.64 -7.24
C ARG A 138 -17.56 20.13 -7.44
N LYS A 139 -16.52 19.53 -8.00
CA LYS A 139 -16.46 18.07 -8.19
C LYS A 139 -16.47 17.40 -6.82
N SER A 140 -17.42 16.50 -6.59
CA SER A 140 -17.48 15.65 -5.41
C SER A 140 -16.26 14.73 -5.37
N LEU A 141 -15.63 14.65 -4.20
CA LEU A 141 -14.48 13.76 -3.97
C LEU A 141 -14.91 12.29 -3.92
N TYR A 142 -16.17 12.03 -3.57
CA TYR A 142 -16.70 10.71 -3.26
C TYR A 142 -17.55 10.11 -4.37
N LEU A 143 -18.32 10.91 -5.11
CA LEU A 143 -19.18 10.41 -6.17
C LEU A 143 -18.32 9.94 -7.35
N LYS A 144 -18.43 8.66 -7.72
CA LYS A 144 -17.63 8.03 -8.77
C LYS A 144 -18.44 7.54 -9.95
N ARG A 145 -19.72 7.16 -9.76
CA ARG A 145 -20.58 6.69 -10.86
C ARG A 145 -22.00 7.21 -10.79
N LEU A 146 -22.63 7.25 -11.96
CA LEU A 146 -24.04 7.56 -12.15
C LEU A 146 -24.68 6.53 -13.06
N VAL A 147 -25.88 6.08 -12.70
CA VAL A 147 -26.53 4.94 -13.34
C VAL A 147 -28.00 5.24 -13.60
N ILE A 148 -28.49 4.80 -14.76
CA ILE A 148 -29.93 4.65 -15.05
C ILE A 148 -30.20 3.17 -15.27
N SER A 149 -31.24 2.62 -14.64
CA SER A 149 -31.61 1.23 -14.87
C SER A 149 -33.10 0.93 -14.71
N ASP A 150 -33.58 -0.09 -15.40
CA ASP A 150 -34.85 -0.77 -15.11
C ASP A 150 -34.63 -2.22 -14.63
N GLY A 151 -33.40 -2.55 -14.25
CA GLY A 151 -32.94 -3.89 -13.89
C GLY A 151 -32.44 -4.72 -15.07
N LEU A 152 -32.99 -4.51 -16.28
CA LEU A 152 -32.56 -5.21 -17.49
C LEU A 152 -31.59 -4.37 -18.32
N THR A 153 -31.86 -3.09 -18.48
CA THR A 153 -30.99 -2.13 -19.14
C THR A 153 -30.24 -1.33 -18.09
N TRP A 154 -28.94 -1.16 -18.28
CA TRP A 154 -28.06 -0.40 -17.41
C TRP A 154 -27.27 0.60 -18.26
N LEU A 155 -27.43 1.88 -17.98
CA LEU A 155 -26.63 2.96 -18.57
C LEU A 155 -25.74 3.53 -17.47
N VAL A 156 -24.42 3.52 -17.67
CA VAL A 156 -23.43 3.86 -16.63
C VAL A 156 -22.50 4.94 -17.14
N TRP A 157 -22.29 5.97 -16.31
CA TRP A 157 -21.30 7.01 -16.52
C TRP A 157 -20.31 7.08 -15.36
N ARG A 158 -19.04 7.34 -15.68
CA ARG A 158 -18.06 7.78 -14.69
C ARG A 158 -18.31 9.23 -14.30
N ALA A 159 -18.23 9.55 -13.02
CA ALA A 159 -18.57 10.87 -12.50
C ALA A 159 -17.63 11.98 -12.99
N ASP A 160 -16.37 11.67 -13.30
CA ASP A 160 -15.41 12.62 -13.89
C ASP A 160 -15.83 13.05 -15.31
N HIS A 161 -16.20 12.08 -16.15
CA HIS A 161 -16.75 12.34 -17.49
C HIS A 161 -18.08 13.09 -17.39
N PHE A 162 -18.97 12.65 -16.51
CA PHE A 162 -20.27 13.28 -16.31
C PHE A 162 -20.13 14.73 -15.81
N PHE A 163 -19.16 15.00 -14.91
CA PHE A 163 -18.85 16.36 -14.44
C PHE A 163 -18.44 17.29 -15.58
N ALA A 164 -17.56 16.82 -16.47
CA ALA A 164 -17.17 17.57 -17.66
C ALA A 164 -18.38 17.86 -18.56
N LEU A 165 -19.34 16.94 -18.62
CA LEU A 165 -20.56 17.06 -19.40
C LEU A 165 -21.66 17.92 -18.78
N VAL A 166 -21.59 18.32 -17.51
CA VAL A 166 -22.68 19.06 -16.83
C VAL A 166 -22.27 20.49 -16.41
N LYS A 167 -20.99 20.85 -16.52
CA LYS A 167 -20.47 22.17 -16.13
C LYS A 167 -20.55 23.27 -17.21
N ASP A 168 -21.08 22.96 -18.40
CA ASP A 168 -21.07 23.86 -19.56
C ASP A 168 -22.25 24.84 -19.61
N LYS A 169 -22.18 25.80 -20.55
CA LYS A 169 -23.22 26.81 -20.82
C LYS A 169 -24.15 26.38 -21.95
N PHE A 170 -25.43 26.77 -21.85
CA PHE A 170 -26.48 26.56 -22.84
C PHE A 170 -27.37 27.80 -23.00
N ASN A 171 -28.11 27.88 -24.11
CA ASN A 171 -29.09 28.95 -24.33
C ASN A 171 -30.42 28.61 -23.65
N TYR A 172 -30.85 29.48 -22.73
CA TYR A 172 -32.11 29.37 -22.01
C TYR A 172 -32.88 30.69 -22.08
N ASN A 173 -34.10 30.68 -22.60
CA ASN A 173 -34.93 31.87 -22.83
C ASN A 173 -34.18 33.01 -23.56
N GLY A 174 -33.35 32.67 -24.56
CA GLY A 174 -32.57 33.63 -25.34
C GLY A 174 -31.28 34.15 -24.70
N ASN A 175 -30.91 33.67 -23.50
CA ASN A 175 -29.68 34.06 -22.81
C ASN A 175 -28.74 32.86 -22.62
N LEU A 176 -27.44 33.09 -22.71
CA LEU A 176 -26.43 32.07 -22.43
C LEU A 176 -26.21 31.91 -20.91
N VAL A 177 -26.60 30.76 -20.35
CA VAL A 177 -26.61 30.49 -18.90
C VAL A 177 -25.84 29.19 -18.59
N ARG A 178 -25.26 29.08 -17.38
CA ARG A 178 -24.69 27.81 -16.88
C ARG A 178 -25.77 26.94 -16.25
N LEU A 179 -25.75 25.63 -16.48
CA LEU A 179 -26.77 24.72 -15.94
C LEU A 179 -26.82 24.69 -14.40
N ASN A 180 -25.67 24.73 -13.74
CA ASN A 180 -25.61 24.81 -12.28
C ASN A 180 -26.29 26.07 -11.72
N LYS A 181 -26.20 27.20 -12.42
CA LYS A 181 -26.84 28.46 -12.04
C LYS A 181 -28.37 28.32 -12.09
N VAL A 182 -28.88 27.69 -13.15
CA VAL A 182 -30.31 27.36 -13.27
C VAL A 182 -30.77 26.53 -12.07
N TYR A 183 -30.06 25.44 -11.77
CA TYR A 183 -30.38 24.63 -10.59
C TYR A 183 -30.41 25.44 -9.28
N THR A 184 -29.45 26.34 -9.06
CA THR A 184 -29.39 27.16 -7.83
C THR A 184 -30.51 28.20 -7.73
N GLU A 185 -30.96 28.75 -8.86
CA GLU A 185 -31.95 29.83 -8.91
C GLU A 185 -33.39 29.30 -8.91
N PHE A 186 -33.65 28.18 -9.59
CA PHE A 186 -34.98 27.60 -9.75
C PHE A 186 -35.26 26.49 -8.72
N LYS A 187 -34.99 26.69 -7.42
CA LYS A 187 -35.01 25.70 -6.32
C LYS A 187 -36.23 24.74 -6.20
N LYS A 188 -37.26 24.81 -7.05
CA LYS A 188 -38.36 23.83 -7.15
C LYS A 188 -37.99 22.71 -8.14
N SER A 189 -38.18 21.45 -7.73
CA SER A 189 -37.69 20.27 -8.48
C SER A 189 -38.26 20.15 -9.90
N GLU A 190 -39.54 20.48 -10.11
CA GLU A 190 -40.19 20.32 -11.42
C GLU A 190 -39.81 21.39 -12.45
N ASP A 191 -39.49 22.61 -11.99
CA ASP A 191 -39.15 23.74 -12.87
C ASP A 191 -37.77 23.56 -13.57
N ASN A 192 -36.93 22.66 -13.04
CA ASN A 192 -35.59 22.40 -13.58
C ASN A 192 -35.58 21.40 -14.76
N TYR A 193 -36.57 20.49 -14.85
CA TYR A 193 -36.56 19.47 -15.91
C TYR A 193 -36.66 20.04 -17.33
N PRO A 194 -37.50 21.05 -17.62
CA PRO A 194 -37.51 21.69 -18.93
C PRO A 194 -36.15 22.28 -19.31
N ALA A 195 -35.46 22.91 -18.36
CA ALA A 195 -34.14 23.50 -18.60
C ALA A 195 -33.06 22.44 -18.84
N ILE A 196 -33.07 21.33 -18.08
CA ILE A 196 -32.17 20.19 -18.29
C ILE A 196 -32.47 19.51 -19.64
N LYS A 197 -33.75 19.40 -20.01
CA LYS A 197 -34.15 18.88 -21.33
C LYS A 197 -33.55 19.73 -22.45
N THR A 198 -33.71 21.06 -22.38
CA THR A 198 -33.12 22.00 -23.35
C THR A 198 -31.59 21.97 -23.35
N TYR A 199 -30.96 21.75 -22.19
CA TYR A 199 -29.51 21.58 -22.09
C TYR A 199 -29.00 20.37 -22.88
N ILE A 200 -29.75 19.27 -22.86
CA ILE A 200 -29.42 18.06 -23.61
C ILE A 200 -29.70 18.25 -25.12
N GLU A 201 -30.75 19.00 -25.48
CA GLU A 201 -31.15 19.33 -26.85
C GLU A 201 -30.30 20.42 -27.53
N GLU A 202 -29.24 20.92 -26.91
CA GLU A 202 -28.41 22.00 -27.49
C GLU A 202 -27.68 21.53 -28.77
N GLU A 203 -28.31 21.79 -29.92
CA GLU A 203 -27.87 21.34 -31.26
C GLU A 203 -26.48 21.86 -31.65
N ASP A 204 -26.12 23.09 -31.27
CA ASP A 204 -24.81 23.69 -31.60
C ASP A 204 -23.60 22.89 -31.06
N LYS A 205 -23.84 21.93 -30.15
CA LYS A 205 -22.79 21.16 -29.49
C LYS A 205 -23.01 19.65 -29.46
N ASN A 206 -24.05 19.10 -30.11
CA ASN A 206 -24.44 17.68 -30.08
C ASN A 206 -24.33 17.07 -28.67
N ARG A 207 -25.01 17.66 -27.68
CA ARG A 207 -24.81 17.30 -26.26
C ARG A 207 -25.24 15.87 -25.95
N GLU A 208 -26.38 15.44 -26.51
CA GLU A 208 -26.89 14.08 -26.34
C GLU A 208 -25.88 13.03 -26.82
N ASP A 209 -25.23 13.24 -27.98
CA ASP A 209 -24.18 12.36 -28.48
C ASP A 209 -22.98 12.30 -27.53
N LYS A 210 -22.60 13.42 -26.92
CA LYS A 210 -21.51 13.42 -25.93
C LYS A 210 -21.83 12.62 -24.67
N PHE A 211 -23.09 12.66 -24.22
CA PHE A 211 -23.54 11.77 -23.14
C PHE A 211 -23.49 10.31 -23.60
N ARG A 212 -23.91 10.03 -24.83
CA ARG A 212 -23.88 8.70 -25.44
C ARG A 212 -22.47 8.13 -25.58
N ASP A 213 -21.52 8.93 -26.06
CA ASP A 213 -20.11 8.57 -26.26
C ASP A 213 -19.39 8.22 -24.95
N LYS A 214 -19.85 8.79 -23.83
CA LYS A 214 -19.31 8.52 -22.49
C LYS A 214 -20.16 7.54 -21.68
N CYS A 215 -21.18 6.96 -22.30
CA CYS A 215 -22.10 6.00 -21.68
C CYS A 215 -21.65 4.56 -21.97
N TYR A 216 -21.49 3.79 -20.89
CA TYR A 216 -21.30 2.35 -20.95
C TYR A 216 -22.64 1.66 -20.73
N THR A 217 -22.89 0.55 -21.43
CA THR A 217 -24.19 -0.11 -21.40
C THR A 217 -24.09 -1.60 -21.12
N LEU A 218 -25.06 -2.12 -20.38
CA LEU A 218 -25.37 -3.55 -20.27
C LEU A 218 -26.87 -3.74 -20.54
N ASP A 219 -27.22 -4.53 -21.54
CA ASP A 219 -28.61 -4.83 -21.88
C ASP A 219 -28.90 -6.33 -21.76
N LEU A 220 -29.69 -6.68 -20.75
CA LEU A 220 -30.07 -8.05 -20.43
C LEU A 220 -31.43 -8.46 -21.03
N ASN A 221 -32.05 -7.62 -21.87
CA ASN A 221 -33.40 -7.90 -22.39
C ASN A 221 -33.51 -9.20 -23.20
N ASN A 222 -32.43 -9.56 -23.91
CA ASN A 222 -32.34 -10.75 -24.74
C ASN A 222 -31.50 -11.86 -24.09
N LEU A 223 -31.12 -11.71 -22.82
CA LEU A 223 -30.27 -12.66 -22.13
C LEU A 223 -30.93 -14.05 -22.04
N VAL A 224 -30.23 -15.06 -22.56
CA VAL A 224 -30.54 -16.47 -22.31
C VAL A 224 -29.56 -16.99 -21.26
N ILE A 225 -30.00 -16.99 -20.00
CA ILE A 225 -29.14 -17.22 -18.83
C ILE A 225 -28.42 -18.59 -18.84
N ASP A 226 -29.04 -19.61 -19.45
CA ASP A 226 -28.48 -20.96 -19.54
C ASP A 226 -27.38 -21.10 -20.61
N ASN A 227 -27.27 -20.12 -21.51
CA ASN A 227 -26.23 -20.06 -22.53
C ASN A 227 -24.98 -19.29 -22.07
N LEU A 228 -25.00 -18.68 -20.88
CA LEU A 228 -23.87 -17.91 -20.36
C LEU A 228 -22.63 -18.78 -20.16
N ASP A 229 -21.53 -18.40 -20.80
CA ASP A 229 -20.24 -19.04 -20.60
C ASP A 229 -19.51 -18.53 -19.32
N GLU A 230 -18.39 -19.17 -18.98
CA GLU A 230 -17.61 -18.80 -17.80
C GLU A 230 -17.09 -17.34 -17.82
N LYS A 231 -16.76 -16.81 -19.00
CA LYS A 231 -16.29 -15.43 -19.17
C LYS A 231 -17.43 -14.45 -18.96
N GLU A 232 -18.61 -14.72 -19.50
CA GLU A 232 -19.80 -13.88 -19.33
C GLU A 232 -20.29 -13.89 -17.89
N TRP A 233 -20.27 -15.06 -17.22
CA TRP A 233 -20.53 -15.14 -15.77
C TRP A 233 -19.55 -14.29 -14.96
N LYS A 234 -18.27 -14.29 -15.33
CA LYS A 234 -17.24 -13.48 -14.69
C LYS A 234 -17.49 -11.99 -14.90
N ILE A 235 -17.85 -11.57 -16.11
CA ILE A 235 -18.21 -10.18 -16.42
C ILE A 235 -19.39 -9.72 -15.54
N LEU A 236 -20.45 -10.51 -15.49
CA LEU A 236 -21.62 -10.21 -14.66
C LEU A 236 -21.28 -10.15 -13.17
N TYR A 237 -20.47 -11.08 -12.68
CA TYR A 237 -20.02 -11.07 -11.28
C TYR A 237 -19.31 -9.75 -10.95
N HIS A 238 -18.34 -9.34 -11.76
CA HIS A 238 -17.59 -8.11 -11.51
C HIS A 238 -18.47 -6.88 -11.63
N PHE A 239 -19.32 -6.82 -12.66
CA PHE A 239 -20.26 -5.72 -12.84
C PHE A 239 -21.21 -5.55 -11.66
N PHE A 240 -21.70 -6.64 -11.05
CA PHE A 240 -22.61 -6.58 -9.89
C PHE A 240 -21.91 -6.65 -8.53
N SER A 241 -20.58 -6.68 -8.50
CA SER A 241 -19.80 -6.73 -7.26
C SER A 241 -19.82 -5.40 -6.50
N GLY A 242 -19.75 -5.47 -5.16
CA GLY A 242 -19.67 -4.27 -4.34
C GLY A 242 -18.39 -3.47 -4.57
N SER A 243 -17.26 -4.14 -4.83
CA SER A 243 -16.00 -3.47 -5.19
C SER A 243 -16.19 -2.57 -6.40
N PHE A 244 -16.87 -3.08 -7.45
CA PHE A 244 -17.16 -2.28 -8.63
C PHE A 244 -17.99 -1.07 -8.24
N TRP A 245 -19.18 -1.22 -7.67
CA TRP A 245 -20.07 -0.08 -7.38
C TRP A 245 -19.61 0.88 -6.28
N LEU A 246 -18.72 0.45 -5.40
CA LEU A 246 -18.00 1.32 -4.46
C LEU A 246 -16.82 2.04 -5.11
N ALA A 247 -16.61 1.84 -6.42
CA ALA A 247 -15.52 2.44 -7.18
C ALA A 247 -14.16 2.24 -6.51
N ARG A 248 -14.04 1.10 -5.85
CA ARG A 248 -12.76 0.58 -5.44
C ARG A 248 -12.24 -0.12 -6.68
N ASP A 249 -11.01 0.16 -7.07
CA ASP A 249 -10.27 -0.83 -7.85
C ASP A 249 -10.41 -2.18 -7.14
N THR A 250 -10.33 -3.33 -7.82
CA THR A 250 -10.27 -4.64 -7.15
C THR A 250 -9.04 -4.68 -6.25
N TYR A 251 -9.18 -4.08 -5.07
CA TYR A 251 -8.16 -3.90 -4.10
C TYR A 251 -8.31 -5.06 -3.15
N TYR A 252 -7.56 -6.11 -3.47
CA TYR A 252 -6.79 -6.71 -2.40
C TYR A 252 -5.98 -5.57 -1.78
N ASP A 253 -6.29 -5.16 -0.53
CA ASP A 253 -5.33 -4.33 0.23
C ASP A 253 -4.07 -5.20 0.29
N PRO A 254 -2.98 -4.84 -0.44
CA PRO A 254 -1.78 -5.66 -0.47
C PRO A 254 -1.17 -5.80 0.92
N ASN A 255 -1.63 -4.99 1.87
CA ASN A 255 -1.18 -5.00 3.23
C ASN A 255 -2.02 -5.98 4.08
N THR A 256 -3.10 -6.59 3.57
CA THR A 256 -3.96 -7.52 4.32
C THR A 256 -3.13 -8.65 4.92
N LEU A 257 -3.24 -8.83 6.24
CA LEU A 257 -2.50 -9.86 6.94
C LEU A 257 -2.86 -11.23 6.38
N HIS A 258 -1.86 -11.97 5.90
CA HIS A 258 -2.06 -13.35 5.49
C HIS A 258 -2.22 -14.24 6.74
N GLU A 259 -3.46 -14.56 7.10
CA GLU A 259 -3.84 -15.26 8.34
C GLU A 259 -3.18 -16.65 8.48
N GLY A 260 -2.99 -17.40 7.39
CA GLY A 260 -2.34 -18.72 7.42
C GLY A 260 -0.87 -18.60 7.85
N PHE A 261 -0.08 -17.85 7.08
CA PHE A 261 1.29 -17.41 7.41
C PHE A 261 1.41 -16.91 8.85
N TYR A 262 0.54 -15.98 9.29
CA TYR A 262 0.61 -15.41 10.64
C TYR A 262 0.42 -16.46 11.72
N LYS A 263 -0.62 -17.31 11.62
CA LYS A 263 -0.90 -18.34 12.62
C LYS A 263 0.15 -19.44 12.66
N GLU A 264 0.65 -19.86 11.50
CA GLU A 264 1.73 -20.84 11.43
C GLU A 264 3.05 -20.28 11.97
N LEU A 265 3.35 -19.00 11.72
CA LEU A 265 4.51 -18.33 12.33
C LEU A 265 4.39 -18.26 13.86
N LEU A 266 3.21 -17.93 14.41
CA LEU A 266 2.96 -17.97 15.85
C LEU A 266 3.19 -19.38 16.42
N HIS A 267 2.74 -20.43 15.71
CA HIS A 267 2.98 -21.82 16.11
C HIS A 267 4.47 -22.15 16.19
N ILE A 268 5.26 -21.78 15.18
CA ILE A 268 6.73 -21.98 15.17
C ILE A 268 7.40 -21.21 16.32
N MET A 269 6.90 -20.01 16.63
CA MET A 269 7.34 -19.19 17.75
C MET A 269 6.95 -19.76 19.12
N GLY A 270 5.91 -20.61 19.20
CA GLY A 270 5.36 -21.14 20.46
C GLY A 270 4.35 -20.22 21.12
N LEU A 271 3.60 -19.47 20.30
CA LEU A 271 2.72 -18.39 20.74
C LEU A 271 1.28 -18.62 20.25
N GLN A 272 0.34 -17.95 20.93
CA GLN A 272 -1.07 -17.89 20.53
C GLN A 272 -1.65 -16.49 20.74
N GLU A 273 -2.62 -16.11 19.89
CA GLU A 273 -3.43 -14.89 20.04
C GLU A 273 -4.64 -15.22 20.93
N VAL A 274 -4.81 -14.49 22.04
CA VAL A 274 -5.96 -14.62 22.95
C VAL A 274 -6.65 -13.27 23.13
N VAL A 275 -7.96 -13.30 23.39
CA VAL A 275 -8.73 -12.09 23.69
C VAL A 275 -8.82 -11.93 25.20
N GLN A 276 -8.24 -10.86 25.72
CA GLN A 276 -8.31 -10.47 27.13
C GLN A 276 -8.83 -9.03 27.22
N ASP A 277 -9.90 -8.81 28.00
CA ASP A 277 -10.52 -7.49 28.19
C ASP A 277 -10.92 -6.78 26.87
N GLY A 278 -11.29 -7.55 25.85
CA GLY A 278 -11.64 -7.04 24.52
C GLY A 278 -10.45 -6.70 23.63
N LEU A 279 -9.22 -6.82 24.14
CA LEU A 279 -7.97 -6.64 23.40
C LEU A 279 -7.41 -8.00 22.97
N LYS A 280 -6.86 -8.05 21.75
CA LYS A 280 -6.11 -9.22 21.27
C LYS A 280 -4.67 -9.09 21.74
N ILE A 281 -4.22 -10.03 22.56
CA ILE A 281 -2.86 -10.09 23.10
C ILE A 281 -2.20 -11.42 22.70
N ILE A 282 -0.87 -11.44 22.75
CA ILE A 282 -0.08 -12.61 22.41
C ILE A 282 0.55 -13.18 23.67
N ILE A 283 0.35 -14.47 23.89
CA ILE A 283 0.87 -15.20 25.04
C ILE A 283 1.57 -16.49 24.60
N PRO A 284 2.45 -17.08 25.43
CA PRO A 284 3.00 -18.40 25.14
C PRO A 284 1.89 -19.44 25.08
N ASP A 285 1.98 -20.36 24.12
CA ASP A 285 1.07 -21.50 24.02
C ASP A 285 1.63 -22.69 24.81
N PRO A 286 1.01 -23.08 25.94
CA PRO A 286 1.51 -24.19 26.76
C PRO A 286 1.35 -25.56 26.09
N SER A 287 0.54 -25.66 25.02
CA SER A 287 0.35 -26.90 24.26
C SER A 287 1.49 -27.17 23.26
N ILE A 288 2.28 -26.15 22.94
CA ILE A 288 3.39 -26.26 21.99
C ILE A 288 4.69 -26.53 22.75
N THR A 289 5.41 -27.56 22.31
CA THR A 289 6.73 -27.94 22.82
C THR A 289 7.78 -27.84 21.72
N ASN A 290 9.04 -27.58 22.08
CA ASN A 290 10.18 -27.46 21.16
C ASN A 290 10.07 -26.29 20.16
N SER A 291 9.30 -25.25 20.52
CA SER A 291 9.24 -23.99 19.78
C SER A 291 10.42 -23.07 20.11
N ILE A 292 10.55 -21.95 19.37
CA ILE A 292 11.54 -20.91 19.66
C ILE A 292 11.43 -20.43 21.12
N TYR A 293 10.22 -20.14 21.60
CA TYR A 293 9.98 -19.73 22.99
C TYR A 293 10.52 -20.76 23.99
N ASN A 294 10.23 -22.05 23.78
CA ASN A 294 10.66 -23.11 24.71
C ASN A 294 12.19 -23.23 24.77
N ILE A 295 12.88 -23.08 23.63
CA ILE A 295 14.34 -23.18 23.57
C ILE A 295 14.99 -22.02 24.31
N ILE A 296 14.53 -20.79 24.07
CA ILE A 296 15.05 -19.59 24.75
C ILE A 296 14.81 -19.71 26.27
N GLN A 297 13.60 -20.12 26.68
CA GLN A 297 13.27 -20.32 28.08
C GLN A 297 14.18 -21.36 28.75
N LYS A 298 14.43 -22.49 28.08
CA LYS A 298 15.33 -23.54 28.57
C LYS A 298 16.78 -23.06 28.70
N LYS A 299 17.27 -22.23 27.76
CA LYS A 299 18.61 -21.61 27.83
C LYS A 299 18.78 -20.74 29.06
N LEU A 300 17.75 -19.94 29.34
CA LEU A 300 17.83 -18.95 30.41
C LEU A 300 17.67 -19.57 31.81
N ASP A 301 17.23 -20.83 31.89
CA ASP A 301 17.05 -21.59 33.14
C ASP A 301 16.29 -20.76 34.20
N ALA A 302 15.19 -20.13 33.76
CA ALA A 302 14.41 -19.18 34.54
C ALA A 302 12.90 -19.52 34.50
N PRO A 303 12.17 -19.30 35.60
CA PRO A 303 10.73 -19.58 35.65
C PRO A 303 9.94 -18.66 34.70
N ALA A 304 8.85 -19.19 34.15
CA ALA A 304 7.90 -18.46 33.31
C ALA A 304 7.17 -17.35 34.10
N THR A 305 7.83 -16.22 34.27
CA THR A 305 7.22 -15.01 34.86
C THR A 305 6.78 -14.05 33.76
N LYS A 306 5.89 -13.10 34.09
CA LYS A 306 5.48 -12.05 33.14
C LYS A 306 6.69 -11.31 32.55
N LYS A 307 7.62 -10.84 33.40
CA LYS A 307 8.86 -10.18 32.96
C LYS A 307 9.74 -11.07 32.08
N MET A 308 9.81 -12.36 32.40
CA MET A 308 10.57 -13.32 31.62
C MET A 308 9.97 -13.49 30.21
N ASN A 309 8.65 -13.60 30.11
CA ASN A 309 7.97 -13.70 28.82
C ASN A 309 8.22 -12.47 27.95
N GLU A 310 8.20 -11.28 28.56
CA GLU A 310 8.51 -10.02 27.87
C GLU A 310 9.93 -10.06 27.27
N TYR A 311 10.93 -10.47 28.04
CA TYR A 311 12.30 -10.60 27.57
C TYR A 311 12.45 -11.63 26.43
N VAL A 312 11.80 -12.80 26.55
CA VAL A 312 11.81 -13.82 25.50
C VAL A 312 11.15 -13.31 24.22
N PHE A 313 10.05 -12.55 24.34
CA PHE A 313 9.37 -11.97 23.20
C PHE A 313 10.23 -10.94 22.47
N GLU A 314 10.94 -10.07 23.20
CA GLU A 314 11.88 -9.10 22.62
C GLU A 314 12.97 -9.78 21.78
N LEU A 315 13.61 -10.81 22.33
CA LEU A 315 14.63 -11.58 21.62
C LEU A 315 14.07 -12.28 20.37
N MET A 316 12.93 -12.95 20.52
CA MET A 316 12.31 -13.71 19.46
C MET A 316 11.81 -12.82 18.32
N ILE A 317 11.18 -11.69 18.63
CA ILE A 317 10.76 -10.70 17.63
C ILE A 317 11.99 -10.21 16.87
N LEU A 318 13.06 -9.83 17.57
CA LEU A 318 14.30 -9.37 16.92
C LEU A 318 14.89 -10.42 15.97
N TRP A 319 14.87 -11.70 16.34
CA TRP A 319 15.37 -12.79 15.51
C TRP A 319 14.49 -13.06 14.29
N ILE A 320 13.16 -13.19 14.49
CA ILE A 320 12.21 -13.40 13.41
C ILE A 320 12.26 -12.23 12.42
N ASN A 321 12.36 -11.00 12.91
CA ASN A 321 12.53 -9.80 12.10
C ASN A 321 13.73 -9.90 11.15
N ARG A 322 14.89 -10.35 11.67
CA ARG A 322 16.11 -10.53 10.88
C ARG A 322 15.98 -11.64 9.85
N ILE A 323 15.37 -12.77 10.21
CA ILE A 323 15.17 -13.91 9.29
C ILE A 323 14.22 -13.53 8.15
N LEU A 324 13.12 -12.84 8.45
CA LEU A 324 12.16 -12.37 7.45
C LEU A 324 12.79 -11.31 6.53
N PHE A 325 13.64 -10.44 7.07
CA PHE A 325 14.42 -9.51 6.26
C PHE A 325 15.31 -10.26 5.25
N LEU A 326 15.99 -11.34 5.66
CA LEU A 326 16.81 -12.13 4.74
C LEU A 326 15.98 -12.79 3.63
N LYS A 327 14.76 -13.25 3.92
CA LYS A 327 13.86 -13.78 2.88
C LYS A 327 13.41 -12.71 1.89
N LEU A 328 13.07 -11.51 2.36
CA LEU A 328 12.80 -10.37 1.46
C LEU A 328 14.03 -10.02 0.62
N PHE A 329 15.21 -10.05 1.24
CA PHE A 329 16.45 -9.71 0.55
C PHE A 329 16.82 -10.75 -0.52
N GLU A 330 16.68 -12.03 -0.21
CA GLU A 330 16.79 -13.13 -1.17
C GLU A 330 15.84 -12.92 -2.36
N ALA A 331 14.58 -12.64 -2.08
CA ALA A 331 13.59 -12.41 -3.12
C ALA A 331 13.94 -11.20 -4.00
N HIS A 332 14.42 -10.11 -3.40
CA HIS A 332 14.90 -8.94 -4.14
C HIS A 332 16.07 -9.29 -5.08
N ILE A 333 17.09 -10.00 -4.59
CA ILE A 333 18.24 -10.44 -5.40
C ILE A 333 17.77 -11.31 -6.58
N ILE A 334 16.91 -12.29 -6.31
CA ILE A 334 16.35 -13.18 -7.33
C ILE A 334 15.61 -12.36 -8.40
N ASN A 335 14.76 -11.42 -7.99
CA ASN A 335 13.92 -10.66 -8.91
C ASN A 335 14.72 -9.72 -9.81
N VAL A 336 15.72 -9.03 -9.26
CA VAL A 336 16.52 -8.06 -10.01
C VAL A 336 17.49 -8.73 -11.00
N ARG A 337 17.96 -9.95 -10.67
CA ARG A 337 18.92 -10.72 -11.48
C ARG A 337 18.30 -11.79 -12.37
N ALA A 338 17.04 -12.16 -12.19
CA ALA A 338 16.38 -13.14 -13.06
C ALA A 338 16.11 -12.53 -14.44
N SER A 339 16.87 -12.96 -15.46
CA SER A 339 16.62 -12.53 -16.84
C SER A 339 15.34 -13.18 -17.39
N LYS A 340 14.62 -12.48 -18.28
CA LYS A 340 13.43 -13.02 -18.99
C LYS A 340 13.75 -14.26 -19.82
N GLU A 341 15.01 -14.41 -20.24
CA GLU A 341 15.49 -15.45 -21.16
C GLU A 341 15.99 -16.71 -20.43
N ASN A 342 16.33 -16.65 -19.13
CA ASN A 342 16.85 -17.79 -18.34
C ASN A 342 16.13 -17.99 -16.99
N LYS A 343 14.88 -18.47 -17.02
CA LYS A 343 14.08 -18.78 -15.81
C LYS A 343 14.68 -19.84 -14.88
N ASN A 344 15.63 -20.65 -15.36
CA ASN A 344 16.26 -21.74 -14.60
C ASN A 344 17.36 -21.28 -13.62
N ASN A 345 17.78 -20.00 -13.63
CA ASN A 345 18.84 -19.50 -12.73
C ASN A 345 18.34 -19.02 -11.35
N ARG A 346 17.03 -19.12 -11.06
CA ARG A 346 16.46 -18.69 -9.76
C ARG A 346 17.10 -19.41 -8.57
N SER A 347 17.43 -20.69 -8.72
CA SER A 347 18.07 -21.50 -7.68
C SER A 347 19.46 -21.02 -7.29
N ASN A 348 20.15 -20.28 -8.16
CA ASN A 348 21.54 -19.89 -7.96
C ASN A 348 21.70 -18.66 -7.05
N TYR A 349 20.60 -17.96 -6.76
CA TYR A 349 20.57 -16.78 -5.89
C TYR A 349 19.75 -17.00 -4.61
N GLU A 350 19.17 -18.19 -4.46
CA GLU A 350 18.53 -18.63 -3.22
C GLU A 350 19.62 -18.94 -2.19
N PHE A 351 19.49 -18.45 -0.96
CA PHE A 351 20.44 -18.68 0.14
C PHE A 351 19.77 -18.91 1.51
N MET A 352 18.47 -18.64 1.64
CA MET A 352 17.66 -18.85 2.84
C MET A 352 16.80 -20.11 2.72
N SER A 353 17.43 -21.21 2.30
CA SER A 353 16.78 -22.51 2.18
C SER A 353 17.59 -23.58 2.90
N PHE A 354 16.86 -24.56 3.45
CA PHE A 354 17.46 -25.69 4.16
C PHE A 354 18.08 -26.66 3.15
N LYS A 355 19.34 -26.44 2.78
CA LYS A 355 20.10 -27.25 1.83
C LYS A 355 21.54 -27.49 2.32
N PRO A 356 22.13 -28.66 2.02
CA PRO A 356 23.48 -29.02 2.49
C PRO A 356 24.60 -28.03 2.10
N ASP A 357 24.43 -27.33 0.99
CA ASP A 357 25.36 -26.34 0.45
C ASP A 357 25.08 -24.90 0.91
N GLN A 358 24.04 -24.70 1.74
CA GLN A 358 23.58 -23.39 2.23
C GLN A 358 23.48 -23.38 3.76
N ILE A 359 22.26 -23.43 4.32
CA ILE A 359 21.99 -23.36 5.76
C ILE A 359 21.48 -24.72 6.23
N THR A 360 22.21 -25.35 7.13
CA THR A 360 21.78 -26.61 7.78
C THR A 360 21.72 -26.53 9.30
N SER A 361 22.30 -25.49 9.87
CA SER A 361 22.40 -25.29 11.31
C SER A 361 22.18 -23.82 11.70
N TRP A 362 21.85 -23.60 12.97
CA TRP A 362 21.75 -22.25 13.55
C TRP A 362 23.09 -21.51 13.48
N HIS A 363 24.20 -22.24 13.49
CA HIS A 363 25.53 -21.68 13.32
C HIS A 363 25.73 -21.10 11.91
N ASP A 364 25.27 -21.79 10.87
CA ASP A 364 25.35 -21.28 9.48
C ASP A 364 24.54 -19.99 9.31
N LEU A 365 23.35 -19.92 9.93
CA LEU A 365 22.50 -18.73 9.91
C LEU A 365 23.14 -17.55 10.67
N ASN A 366 23.80 -17.83 11.80
CA ASN A 366 24.53 -16.82 12.56
C ASN A 366 25.79 -16.32 11.82
N ASP A 367 26.54 -17.21 11.17
CA ASP A 367 27.66 -16.88 10.28
C ASP A 367 27.18 -15.98 9.13
N LEU A 368 26.02 -16.27 8.53
CA LEU A 368 25.42 -15.42 7.50
C LEU A 368 25.18 -13.99 8.02
N PHE A 369 24.67 -13.82 9.23
CA PHE A 369 24.45 -12.50 9.83
C PHE A 369 25.75 -11.73 10.09
N PHE A 370 26.73 -12.34 10.75
CA PHE A 370 27.87 -11.61 11.33
C PHE A 370 29.17 -11.75 10.55
N GLU A 371 29.33 -12.81 9.77
CA GLU A 371 30.55 -13.10 9.01
C GLU A 371 30.39 -12.82 7.51
N VAL A 372 29.16 -12.77 7.00
CA VAL A 372 28.87 -12.46 5.59
C VAL A 372 28.28 -11.07 5.41
N LEU A 373 27.11 -10.80 6.00
CA LEU A 373 26.38 -9.54 5.80
C LEU A 373 27.01 -8.34 6.52
N ALA A 374 27.76 -8.61 7.59
CA ALA A 374 28.44 -7.60 8.39
C ALA A 374 29.94 -7.42 8.07
N LYS A 375 30.47 -8.09 7.03
CA LYS A 375 31.86 -7.96 6.57
C LYS A 375 31.95 -7.74 5.05
N ASN A 376 32.95 -6.98 4.61
CA ASN A 376 33.22 -6.81 3.19
C ASN A 376 33.67 -8.14 2.57
N GLU A 377 33.40 -8.35 1.29
CA GLU A 377 33.73 -9.60 0.57
C GLU A 377 35.19 -10.03 0.73
N HIS A 378 36.12 -9.07 0.65
CA HIS A 378 37.56 -9.33 0.78
C HIS A 378 37.99 -9.71 2.20
N GLU A 379 37.15 -9.47 3.20
CA GLU A 379 37.40 -9.81 4.62
C GLU A 379 36.79 -11.17 5.00
N ARG A 380 35.93 -11.74 4.15
CA ARG A 380 35.27 -13.04 4.39
C ARG A 380 36.26 -14.20 4.24
N GLY A 381 36.05 -15.30 4.96
CA GLY A 381 36.81 -16.55 4.75
C GLY A 381 36.56 -17.18 3.37
N LEU A 382 37.54 -17.93 2.84
CA LEU A 382 37.51 -18.53 1.49
C LEU A 382 36.25 -19.36 1.19
N LEU A 383 35.84 -20.23 2.12
CA LEU A 383 34.63 -21.06 1.97
C LEU A 383 33.35 -20.21 1.90
N ARG A 384 33.27 -19.17 2.73
CA ARG A 384 32.09 -18.29 2.82
C ARG A 384 31.96 -17.40 1.59
N ARG A 385 33.09 -16.94 1.02
CA ARG A 385 33.08 -16.23 -0.26
C ARG A 385 32.50 -17.10 -1.37
N LYS A 386 32.82 -18.38 -1.39
CA LYS A 386 32.31 -19.30 -2.43
C LYS A 386 30.81 -19.61 -2.27
N CYS A 387 30.34 -19.82 -1.03
CA CYS A 387 28.92 -20.12 -0.79
C CYS A 387 27.99 -18.90 -0.92
N PHE A 388 28.50 -17.70 -0.61
CA PHE A 388 27.70 -16.47 -0.55
C PHE A 388 28.27 -15.35 -1.43
N GLU A 389 28.86 -15.71 -2.57
CA GLU A 389 29.50 -14.77 -3.52
C GLU A 389 28.52 -13.70 -3.99
N HIS A 390 27.25 -14.06 -4.18
CA HIS A 390 26.20 -13.18 -4.68
C HIS A 390 25.58 -12.27 -3.60
N ILE A 391 25.96 -12.43 -2.32
CA ILE A 391 25.43 -11.66 -1.20
C ILE A 391 26.35 -10.47 -0.91
N PRO A 392 25.88 -9.23 -1.10
CA PRO A 392 26.71 -8.05 -0.82
C PRO A 392 26.85 -7.79 0.68
N TYR A 393 27.80 -6.92 1.00
CA TYR A 393 27.93 -6.36 2.34
C TYR A 393 26.81 -5.34 2.60
N LEU A 394 26.09 -5.48 3.73
CA LEU A 394 24.95 -4.61 4.06
C LEU A 394 25.24 -3.57 5.15
N ASN A 395 26.47 -3.48 5.66
CA ASN A 395 26.98 -2.43 6.55
C ASN A 395 25.95 -1.82 7.53
N SER A 396 25.21 -2.64 8.27
CA SER A 396 24.02 -2.14 8.98
C SER A 396 24.09 -2.39 10.49
N ALA A 397 23.65 -1.39 11.26
CA ALA A 397 23.32 -1.50 12.68
C ALA A 397 22.30 -2.62 12.99
N LEU A 398 21.54 -3.07 11.98
CA LEU A 398 20.62 -4.20 12.07
C LEU A 398 21.35 -5.52 12.41
N PHE A 399 22.59 -5.67 11.93
CA PHE A 399 23.45 -6.85 12.12
C PHE A 399 24.59 -6.61 13.11
N MET A 400 24.54 -5.52 13.88
CA MET A 400 25.41 -5.39 15.04
C MET A 400 24.98 -6.38 16.12
N ARG A 401 25.96 -7.03 16.74
CA ARG A 401 25.73 -7.79 17.97
C ARG A 401 25.24 -6.79 19.01
N ARG A 402 24.02 -6.99 19.50
CA ARG A 402 23.50 -6.24 20.64
C ARG A 402 23.49 -7.16 21.83
N ASP A 403 24.12 -6.71 22.90
CA ASP A 403 23.94 -7.31 24.21
C ASP A 403 22.60 -6.81 24.73
N VAL A 404 21.59 -7.69 24.77
CA VAL A 404 20.35 -7.38 25.48
C VAL A 404 20.64 -7.49 26.97
N MET A 405 21.18 -6.42 27.55
CA MET A 405 21.48 -6.35 28.98
C MET A 405 20.18 -6.41 29.78
N ASN A 406 20.03 -7.47 30.56
CA ASN A 406 19.02 -7.51 31.61
C ASN A 406 19.69 -7.26 32.96
N LYS A 407 19.73 -5.98 33.38
CA LYS A 407 20.24 -5.59 34.71
C LYS A 407 19.36 -6.13 35.86
N ASP A 408 18.11 -6.52 35.57
CA ASP A 408 17.11 -6.90 36.59
C ASP A 408 17.07 -8.41 36.90
N LEU A 409 17.76 -9.25 36.13
CA LEU A 409 17.83 -10.71 36.38
C LEU A 409 18.91 -11.13 37.37
N GLY A 410 19.69 -10.17 37.91
CA GLY A 410 20.77 -10.45 38.86
C GLY A 410 21.93 -11.28 38.28
N ARG A 411 21.97 -11.47 36.95
CA ARG A 411 23.03 -12.15 36.21
C ARG A 411 23.71 -11.13 35.29
N GLU A 412 24.89 -10.68 35.68
CA GLU A 412 25.72 -9.86 34.80
C GLU A 412 26.27 -10.74 33.66
N ASN A 413 26.10 -10.29 32.41
CA ASN A 413 26.82 -10.76 31.21
C ASN A 413 26.35 -12.04 30.47
N GLU A 414 25.10 -12.50 30.58
CA GLU A 414 24.59 -13.54 29.66
C GLU A 414 23.85 -12.90 28.46
N THR A 415 24.58 -12.69 27.36
CA THR A 415 23.98 -12.37 26.05
C THR A 415 23.49 -13.68 25.42
N VAL A 416 22.17 -13.84 25.23
CA VAL A 416 21.64 -14.95 24.42
C VAL A 416 21.89 -14.61 22.95
N LEU A 417 22.91 -15.22 22.36
CA LEU A 417 23.18 -15.15 20.93
C LEU A 417 22.32 -16.15 20.18
N MET A 418 22.09 -15.92 18.89
CA MET A 418 21.38 -16.90 18.04
C MET A 418 22.15 -18.23 17.97
N ASP A 419 23.49 -18.20 18.07
CA ASP A 419 24.35 -19.37 18.24
C ASP A 419 24.02 -20.22 19.48
N ASP A 420 23.47 -19.62 20.55
CA ASP A 420 23.13 -20.34 21.78
C ASP A 420 21.94 -21.30 21.62
N ILE A 421 21.14 -21.12 20.56
CA ILE A 421 20.04 -22.01 20.16
C ILE A 421 20.61 -23.28 19.53
N GLY A 422 21.65 -23.16 18.69
CA GLY A 422 22.26 -24.28 17.96
C GLY A 422 22.96 -25.31 18.85
N LEU A 423 23.22 -24.96 20.11
CA LEU A 423 23.79 -25.85 21.12
C LEU A 423 22.72 -26.67 21.86
N MET A 424 21.43 -26.42 21.61
CA MET A 424 20.30 -27.10 22.24
C MET A 424 19.78 -28.21 21.35
N ARG A 425 19.36 -29.33 21.94
CA ARG A 425 18.76 -30.45 21.17
C ARG A 425 17.62 -29.97 20.28
N ASP A 426 17.74 -30.25 18.98
CA ASP A 426 16.69 -30.15 17.96
C ASP A 426 15.66 -31.27 18.13
N ASP A 427 15.00 -31.33 19.29
CA ASP A 427 13.82 -32.18 19.41
C ASP A 427 12.78 -31.66 18.40
N PRO A 428 12.21 -32.51 17.52
CA PRO A 428 11.34 -32.03 16.45
C PRO A 428 10.11 -31.27 16.96
N LEU A 429 9.71 -30.23 16.23
CA LEU A 429 8.47 -29.49 16.43
C LEU A 429 7.37 -30.13 15.56
N ALA A 430 6.20 -30.38 16.17
CA ALA A 430 5.03 -30.84 15.43
C ALA A 430 4.57 -29.78 14.43
N LEU A 431 4.13 -30.20 13.24
CA LEU A 431 3.61 -29.29 12.22
C LEU A 431 2.32 -28.63 12.68
N TYR A 432 2.11 -27.37 12.27
CA TYR A 432 0.84 -26.69 12.47
C TYR A 432 -0.29 -27.46 11.76
N LYS A 433 -1.47 -27.52 12.38
CA LYS A 433 -2.62 -28.30 11.88
C LYS A 433 -3.01 -27.96 10.43
N ASP A 434 -2.87 -26.69 10.05
CA ASP A 434 -3.19 -26.17 8.72
C ASP A 434 -1.91 -25.69 8.02
N SER A 435 -0.78 -26.36 8.29
CA SER A 435 0.53 -25.99 7.75
C SER A 435 0.52 -25.92 6.22
N VAL A 436 1.23 -24.91 5.69
CA VAL A 436 1.50 -24.79 4.24
C VAL A 436 2.30 -25.99 3.69
N LEU A 437 2.99 -26.75 4.56
CA LEU A 437 3.83 -27.89 4.22
C LEU A 437 3.02 -29.18 4.10
N THR A 438 2.02 -29.20 3.22
CA THR A 438 1.05 -30.32 3.10
C THR A 438 1.66 -31.68 2.72
N ARG A 439 2.91 -31.72 2.27
CA ARG A 439 3.63 -32.95 1.91
C ARG A 439 4.37 -33.57 3.09
N GLU A 440 4.66 -32.77 4.11
CA GLU A 440 5.32 -33.21 5.33
C GLU A 440 4.25 -33.73 6.29
N LYS A 441 4.49 -34.89 6.91
CA LYS A 441 3.55 -35.53 7.84
C LYS A 441 4.13 -35.76 9.23
N ASN A 442 5.45 -35.67 9.35
CA ASN A 442 6.17 -35.92 10.59
C ASN A 442 6.64 -34.58 11.18
N PRO A 443 6.81 -34.51 12.51
CA PRO A 443 7.52 -33.41 13.15
C PRO A 443 8.89 -33.19 12.50
N LEU A 444 9.27 -31.93 12.36
CA LEU A 444 10.54 -31.51 11.75
C LEU A 444 11.44 -30.83 12.77
N PRO A 445 12.78 -30.90 12.64
CA PRO A 445 13.70 -30.03 13.37
C PRO A 445 13.30 -28.56 13.18
N LEU A 446 13.45 -27.74 14.22
CA LEU A 446 12.87 -26.39 14.25
C LEU A 446 13.40 -25.49 13.12
N LEU A 447 14.71 -25.50 12.87
CA LEU A 447 15.32 -24.72 11.80
C LEU A 447 14.85 -25.17 10.42
N GLU A 448 14.79 -26.49 10.20
CA GLU A 448 14.29 -27.07 8.96
C GLU A 448 12.83 -26.68 8.72
N TYR A 449 11.99 -26.76 9.77
CA TYR A 449 10.59 -26.34 9.67
C TYR A 449 10.49 -24.85 9.32
N LEU A 450 11.18 -23.98 10.05
CA LEU A 450 11.15 -22.53 9.80
C LEU A 450 11.56 -22.18 8.36
N LEU A 451 12.67 -22.72 7.86
CA LEU A 451 13.14 -22.41 6.51
C LEU A 451 12.24 -23.02 5.43
N LYS A 452 11.75 -24.26 5.60
CA LYS A 452 10.79 -24.85 4.65
C LYS A 452 9.47 -24.07 4.63
N PHE A 453 8.96 -23.68 5.80
CA PHE A 453 7.78 -22.83 5.94
C PHE A 453 7.96 -21.52 5.17
N LEU A 454 9.05 -20.79 5.42
CA LEU A 454 9.33 -19.53 4.74
C LEU A 454 9.50 -19.72 3.23
N SER A 455 10.22 -20.74 2.78
CA SER A 455 10.39 -21.03 1.34
C SER A 455 9.12 -21.53 0.65
N ALA A 456 8.05 -21.86 1.39
CA ALA A 456 6.76 -22.23 0.82
C ALA A 456 5.89 -21.02 0.44
N TYR A 457 6.27 -19.81 0.88
CA TYR A 457 5.67 -18.52 0.54
C TYR A 457 6.54 -17.74 -0.45
N ASP A 458 5.92 -16.88 -1.25
CA ASP A 458 6.58 -16.01 -2.21
C ASP A 458 6.82 -14.62 -1.59
N PHE A 459 8.06 -14.36 -1.20
CA PHE A 459 8.51 -13.07 -0.69
C PHE A 459 8.84 -12.07 -1.81
N GLY A 460 8.78 -12.49 -3.08
CA GLY A 460 9.10 -11.68 -4.24
C GLY A 460 7.89 -10.89 -4.70
N SER A 461 7.62 -9.72 -4.09
CA SER A 461 6.51 -8.86 -4.53
C SER A 461 6.48 -7.46 -3.95
N ASP A 462 7.46 -6.64 -4.34
CA ASP A 462 7.24 -5.19 -4.41
C ASP A 462 6.31 -4.89 -5.61
N GLY A 463 5.03 -5.22 -5.49
CA GLY A 463 4.04 -5.15 -6.58
C GLY A 463 4.18 -6.25 -7.66
N GLN A 464 5.07 -7.23 -7.46
CA GLN A 464 5.43 -8.25 -8.46
C GLN A 464 4.47 -9.44 -8.59
N ALA A 465 3.17 -9.23 -8.42
CA ALA A 465 2.25 -10.20 -9.00
C ALA A 465 2.50 -10.18 -10.52
N LYS A 466 2.96 -11.32 -11.05
CA LYS A 466 2.75 -11.61 -12.46
C LYS A 466 1.26 -11.41 -12.70
N LYS A 467 0.87 -10.27 -13.30
CA LYS A 467 -0.41 -10.12 -14.01
C LYS A 467 -0.56 -11.15 -15.15
N HIS A 468 0.41 -12.05 -15.33
CA HIS A 468 0.40 -13.18 -16.25
C HIS A 468 0.37 -14.50 -15.48
N GLN A 469 -0.82 -14.89 -15.03
CA GLN A 469 -1.39 -16.24 -14.99
C GLN A 469 -2.45 -16.29 -13.87
N GLY A 470 -3.72 -16.28 -14.26
CA GLY A 470 -4.90 -16.30 -13.38
C GLY A 470 -5.01 -17.53 -12.47
N SER A 471 -4.11 -17.64 -11.50
CA SER A 471 -4.11 -18.68 -10.48
C SER A 471 -4.01 -18.05 -9.10
N LYS A 472 -5.17 -17.91 -8.46
CA LYS A 472 -5.40 -17.49 -7.06
C LYS A 472 -4.42 -18.13 -6.04
N LYS A 473 -3.92 -19.32 -6.35
CA LYS A 473 -2.92 -20.07 -5.54
C LYS A 473 -1.56 -19.37 -5.36
N ILE A 474 -1.18 -18.43 -6.23
CA ILE A 474 0.10 -17.70 -6.11
C ILE A 474 -0.08 -16.46 -5.23
N GLU A 475 -1.22 -15.77 -5.32
CA GLU A 475 -1.54 -14.58 -4.51
C GLU A 475 -1.76 -14.94 -3.02
N ASP A 476 -2.38 -16.09 -2.73
CA ASP A 476 -2.51 -16.65 -1.37
C ASP A 476 -1.16 -16.97 -0.71
N LYS A 477 -0.04 -16.89 -1.43
CA LYS A 477 1.29 -17.20 -0.88
C LYS A 477 2.21 -15.98 -0.85
N LEU A 478 1.70 -14.82 -1.23
CA LEU A 478 2.49 -13.61 -1.37
C LEU A 478 2.72 -12.94 -0.01
N ILE A 479 3.98 -12.70 0.34
CA ILE A 479 4.38 -11.98 1.56
C ILE A 479 5.25 -10.79 1.18
N ASN A 480 4.64 -9.61 1.09
CA ASN A 480 5.35 -8.36 0.81
C ASN A 480 5.78 -7.63 2.09
N ALA A 481 6.53 -6.53 1.93
CA ALA A 481 7.03 -5.73 3.05
C ALA A 481 5.91 -5.16 3.94
N SER A 482 4.77 -4.82 3.37
CA SER A 482 3.65 -4.23 4.10
C SER A 482 2.88 -5.26 4.95
N VAL A 483 2.70 -6.49 4.45
CA VAL A 483 2.19 -7.65 5.21
C VAL A 483 3.07 -7.93 6.41
N LEU A 484 4.41 -7.94 6.22
CA LEU A 484 5.34 -8.11 7.33
C LEU A 484 5.21 -6.99 8.36
N GLY A 485 5.02 -5.76 7.90
CA GLY A 485 4.70 -4.64 8.78
C GLY A 485 3.49 -4.90 9.67
N LYS A 486 2.39 -5.45 9.13
CA LYS A 486 1.22 -5.85 9.93
C LYS A 486 1.49 -7.05 10.85
N VAL A 487 2.31 -8.02 10.42
CA VAL A 487 2.77 -9.13 11.29
C VAL A 487 3.52 -8.56 12.50
N PHE A 488 4.46 -7.65 12.29
CA PHE A 488 5.24 -7.03 13.37
C PHE A 488 4.38 -6.15 14.29
N GLU A 489 3.41 -5.43 13.74
CA GLU A 489 2.43 -4.66 14.52
C GLU A 489 1.59 -5.56 15.42
N LYS A 490 1.15 -6.72 14.92
CA LYS A 490 0.44 -7.69 15.75
C LYS A 490 1.35 -8.32 16.80
N LEU A 491 2.57 -8.71 16.43
CA LEU A 491 3.57 -9.25 17.36
C LEU A 491 3.90 -8.27 18.48
N ASN A 492 3.97 -6.96 18.19
CA ASN A 492 4.19 -5.90 19.17
C ASN A 492 2.96 -5.60 20.06
N GLY A 493 1.75 -5.97 19.62
CA GLY A 493 0.51 -5.76 20.38
C GLY A 493 0.36 -6.63 21.64
N TYR A 494 1.40 -7.39 22.02
CA TYR A 494 1.38 -8.35 23.13
C TYR A 494 1.10 -7.74 24.53
N LYS A 495 1.15 -6.42 24.69
CA LYS A 495 0.86 -5.69 25.95
C LYS A 495 -0.35 -4.76 25.88
N ASP A 496 -0.42 -3.89 24.88
CA ASP A 496 -1.32 -2.72 24.89
C ASP A 496 -2.40 -2.73 23.80
N GLY A 497 -2.42 -3.78 22.96
CA GLY A 497 -3.26 -3.84 21.75
C GLY A 497 -2.73 -2.90 20.66
N SER A 498 -2.61 -3.38 19.43
CA SER A 498 -2.24 -2.52 18.30
C SER A 498 -3.50 -1.95 17.62
N PHE A 499 -3.62 -0.61 17.61
CA PHE A 499 -4.62 0.06 16.81
C PHE A 499 -4.08 0.25 15.39
N PHE A 500 -4.72 -0.41 14.45
CA PHE A 500 -4.37 -0.38 13.03
C PHE A 500 -4.96 0.86 12.37
N THR A 501 -4.10 1.71 11.80
CA THR A 501 -4.51 2.77 10.88
C THR A 501 -4.45 2.21 9.46
N PRO A 502 -5.58 2.13 8.73
CA PRO A 502 -5.57 1.68 7.33
C PRO A 502 -4.65 2.53 6.46
N SER A 503 -3.95 1.90 5.51
CA SER A 503 -2.94 2.58 4.68
C SER A 503 -3.49 3.76 3.88
N PHE A 504 -4.73 3.68 3.40
CA PHE A 504 -5.34 4.84 2.72
C PHE A 504 -5.50 6.06 3.63
N ILE A 505 -5.68 5.86 4.95
CA ILE A 505 -5.76 6.94 5.94
C ILE A 505 -4.38 7.54 6.16
N THR A 506 -3.33 6.71 6.36
CA THR A 506 -1.96 7.22 6.57
C THR A 506 -1.47 7.97 5.33
N THR A 507 -1.68 7.42 4.13
CA THR A 507 -1.34 8.10 2.86
C THR A 507 -2.07 9.43 2.75
N TYR A 508 -3.39 9.47 2.99
CA TYR A 508 -4.16 10.72 2.91
C TYR A 508 -3.68 11.78 3.89
N ILE A 509 -3.47 11.42 5.16
CA ILE A 509 -3.01 12.35 6.20
C ILE A 509 -1.62 12.90 5.84
N CYS A 510 -0.69 12.03 5.44
CA CYS A 510 0.65 12.44 5.04
C CYS A 510 0.61 13.37 3.83
N ARG A 511 -0.13 13.01 2.77
CA ARG A 511 -0.28 13.82 1.56
C ARG A 511 -0.78 15.23 1.86
N GLU A 512 -1.94 15.35 2.50
CA GLU A 512 -2.53 16.66 2.80
C GLU A 512 -1.63 17.50 3.72
N SER A 513 -1.05 16.88 4.75
CA SER A 513 -0.20 17.59 5.71
C SER A 513 1.09 18.11 5.09
N ILE A 514 1.77 17.27 4.29
CA ILE A 514 3.04 17.62 3.65
C ILE A 514 2.80 18.67 2.55
N HIS A 515 1.73 18.52 1.76
CA HIS A 515 1.35 19.49 0.72
C HIS A 515 1.07 20.87 1.32
N GLN A 516 0.25 20.94 2.38
CA GLN A 516 -0.03 22.19 3.06
C GLN A 516 1.23 22.82 3.66
N ALA A 517 2.09 22.02 4.28
CA ALA A 517 3.35 22.51 4.84
C ALA A 517 4.30 23.05 3.76
N LEU A 518 4.41 22.37 2.62
CA LEU A 518 5.23 22.80 1.49
C LEU A 518 4.72 24.12 0.93
N VAL A 519 3.44 24.20 0.57
CA VAL A 519 2.81 25.41 0.00
C VAL A 519 2.93 26.58 0.98
N GLY A 520 2.67 26.34 2.26
CA GLY A 520 2.82 27.35 3.32
C GLY A 520 4.25 27.89 3.42
N ARG A 521 5.27 27.02 3.42
CA ARG A 521 6.68 27.44 3.45
C ARG A 521 7.09 28.17 2.18
N VAL A 522 6.65 27.69 1.00
CA VAL A 522 6.92 28.36 -0.28
C VAL A 522 6.32 29.75 -0.30
N ASN A 523 5.05 29.94 0.07
CA ASN A 523 4.42 31.27 0.12
C ASN A 523 5.08 32.21 1.15
N ALA A 524 5.63 31.67 2.25
CA ALA A 524 6.36 32.46 3.23
C ALA A 524 7.73 32.94 2.71
N THR A 525 8.39 32.15 1.85
CA THR A 525 9.73 32.44 1.31
C THR A 525 9.68 33.18 -0.03
N ILE A 526 8.80 32.74 -0.93
CA ILE A 526 8.54 33.27 -2.27
C ILE A 526 7.19 33.98 -2.19
N LYS A 527 7.23 35.28 -1.89
CA LYS A 527 6.04 36.08 -1.60
C LYS A 527 5.07 36.20 -2.79
N GLU A 528 5.59 36.13 -4.01
CA GLU A 528 4.83 36.25 -5.26
C GLU A 528 5.40 35.28 -6.32
N PRO A 529 4.55 34.57 -7.09
CA PRO A 529 3.09 34.52 -6.95
C PRO A 529 2.64 33.72 -5.71
N TYR A 530 1.43 34.01 -5.21
CA TYR A 530 0.82 33.26 -4.10
C TYR A 530 0.11 31.99 -4.60
N PHE A 531 0.46 30.84 -4.03
CA PHE A 531 -0.11 29.54 -4.39
C PHE A 531 -1.23 29.14 -3.42
N LYS A 532 -2.40 28.73 -3.95
CA LYS A 532 -3.54 28.29 -3.10
C LYS A 532 -3.47 26.80 -2.79
N SER A 533 -2.82 26.02 -3.64
CA SER A 533 -2.75 24.58 -3.54
C SER A 533 -1.40 24.05 -4.04
N TYR A 534 -1.15 22.77 -3.75
CA TYR A 534 0.01 22.04 -4.28
C TYR A 534 0.01 22.01 -5.81
N ASP A 535 -1.14 21.74 -6.42
CA ASP A 535 -1.29 21.67 -7.88
C ASP A 535 -0.99 23.01 -8.55
N ASP A 536 -1.41 24.13 -7.94
CA ASP A 536 -1.08 25.48 -8.43
C ASP A 536 0.44 25.73 -8.41
N LEU A 537 1.11 25.33 -7.32
CA LEU A 537 2.56 25.46 -7.17
C LEU A 537 3.29 24.57 -8.18
N LEU A 538 2.85 23.34 -8.36
CA LEU A 538 3.46 22.38 -9.28
C LEU A 538 3.34 22.86 -10.74
N LEU A 539 2.17 23.35 -11.13
CA LEU A 539 1.92 23.89 -12.47
C LEU A 539 2.86 25.08 -12.76
N GLU A 540 2.95 26.04 -11.83
CA GLU A 540 3.86 27.18 -11.97
C GLU A 540 5.32 26.73 -12.04
N TYR A 541 5.73 25.77 -11.19
CA TYR A 541 7.08 25.23 -11.18
C TYR A 541 7.46 24.59 -12.52
N GLN A 542 6.51 23.90 -13.17
CA GLN A 542 6.75 23.23 -14.44
C GLN A 542 6.75 24.18 -15.65
N MET A 543 5.96 25.26 -15.60
CA MET A 543 5.79 26.19 -16.73
C MET A 543 6.70 27.42 -16.63
N ASP A 544 6.36 28.36 -15.74
CA ASP A 544 6.79 29.77 -15.84
C ASP A 544 7.75 30.22 -14.71
N MET A 545 8.02 29.35 -13.74
CA MET A 545 8.86 29.69 -12.59
C MET A 545 10.34 29.91 -12.99
N SER A 546 10.91 31.04 -12.57
CA SER A 546 12.33 31.35 -12.80
C SER A 546 13.28 30.34 -12.12
N LYS A 547 14.48 30.13 -12.68
CA LYS A 547 15.49 29.20 -12.12
C LYS A 547 15.77 29.46 -10.63
N ASN A 548 15.98 30.71 -10.24
CA ASN A 548 16.23 31.08 -8.85
C ASN A 548 15.05 30.74 -7.91
N ALA A 549 13.81 30.89 -8.38
CA ALA A 549 12.64 30.48 -7.61
C ALA A 549 12.55 28.94 -7.52
N LYS A 550 12.81 28.22 -8.62
CA LYS A 550 12.88 26.75 -8.60
C LYS A 550 13.93 26.23 -7.62
N ASP A 551 15.11 26.86 -7.59
CA ASP A 551 16.21 26.51 -6.67
C ASP A 551 15.78 26.64 -5.20
N LYS A 552 15.08 27.74 -4.86
CA LYS A 552 14.50 27.95 -3.53
C LYS A 552 13.43 26.92 -3.17
N VAL A 553 12.54 26.58 -4.10
CA VAL A 553 11.53 25.53 -3.87
C VAL A 553 12.22 24.19 -3.56
N ARG A 554 13.25 23.81 -4.32
CA ARG A 554 14.03 22.58 -4.05
C ARG A 554 14.74 22.61 -2.69
N GLU A 555 15.26 23.76 -2.27
CA GLU A 555 15.84 23.94 -0.93
C GLU A 555 14.79 23.77 0.18
N ILE A 556 13.59 24.32 -0.02
CA ILE A 556 12.47 24.14 0.91
C ILE A 556 12.09 22.66 1.01
N ILE A 557 11.93 21.96 -0.12
CA ILE A 557 11.61 20.53 -0.14
C ILE A 557 12.69 19.72 0.61
N ARG A 558 13.98 20.00 0.36
CA ARG A 558 15.10 19.33 1.06
C ARG A 558 15.13 19.60 2.56
N SER A 559 14.60 20.74 3.03
CA SER A 559 14.60 21.15 4.44
C SER A 559 13.30 20.86 5.21
N LEU A 560 12.30 20.25 4.57
CA LEU A 560 11.08 19.82 5.25
C LEU A 560 11.39 18.69 6.24
N THR A 561 10.99 18.84 7.50
CA THR A 561 11.18 17.80 8.52
C THR A 561 9.83 17.31 9.04
N ILE A 562 9.71 15.99 9.19
CA ILE A 562 8.50 15.27 9.59
C ILE A 562 8.83 14.50 10.87
N LEU A 563 8.02 14.69 11.90
CA LEU A 563 8.20 14.06 13.21
C LEU A 563 6.96 13.26 13.58
N ASP A 564 7.16 11.97 13.87
CA ASP A 564 6.16 11.12 14.52
C ASP A 564 6.55 10.84 16.00
N PRO A 565 5.92 11.50 16.98
CA PRO A 565 6.28 11.39 18.39
C PRO A 565 5.76 10.13 19.10
N ALA A 566 5.04 9.26 18.39
CA ALA A 566 4.55 7.97 18.86
C ALA A 566 4.56 6.97 17.70
N VAL A 567 5.76 6.76 17.15
CA VAL A 567 5.97 6.20 15.82
C VAL A 567 5.46 4.76 15.65
N GLY A 568 5.33 4.00 16.73
CA GLY A 568 4.89 2.62 16.70
C GLY A 568 5.72 1.81 15.70
N SER A 569 5.04 1.12 14.79
CA SER A 569 5.66 0.34 13.73
C SER A 569 6.24 1.16 12.57
N GLY A 570 6.07 2.48 12.55
CA GLY A 570 6.59 3.37 11.52
C GLY A 570 5.75 3.50 10.26
N HIS A 571 4.46 3.14 10.28
CA HIS A 571 3.58 3.20 9.10
C HIS A 571 3.47 4.65 8.55
N PHE A 572 3.20 5.63 9.41
CA PHE A 572 3.14 7.04 9.00
C PHE A 572 4.45 7.54 8.39
N LEU A 573 5.61 7.07 8.88
CA LEU A 573 6.89 7.48 8.33
C LEU A 573 7.18 6.86 6.96
N VAL A 574 6.68 5.66 6.68
CA VAL A 574 6.73 5.08 5.32
C VAL A 574 5.81 5.85 4.38
N SER A 575 4.58 6.16 4.80
CA SER A 575 3.68 7.01 3.99
C SER A 575 4.27 8.39 3.72
N ALA A 576 4.92 8.99 4.73
CA ALA A 576 5.64 10.25 4.57
C ALA A 576 6.86 10.13 3.65
N LEU A 577 7.62 9.01 3.72
CA LEU A 577 8.73 8.72 2.81
C LEU A 577 8.25 8.69 1.36
N ASN A 578 7.17 7.96 1.10
CA ASN A 578 6.64 7.78 -0.25
C ASN A 578 6.08 9.09 -0.82
N GLU A 579 5.37 9.87 -0.01
CA GLU A 579 4.87 11.19 -0.43
C GLU A 579 6.02 12.17 -0.70
N MET A 580 7.00 12.25 0.20
CA MET A 580 8.18 13.09 -0.02
C MET A 580 8.96 12.69 -1.28
N LEU A 581 9.00 11.39 -1.60
CA LEU A 581 9.60 10.88 -2.83
C LEU A 581 8.82 11.32 -4.06
N ASN A 582 7.49 11.24 -4.02
CA ASN A 582 6.60 11.71 -5.07
C ASN A 582 6.75 13.21 -5.32
N ILE A 583 6.78 14.02 -4.26
CA ILE A 583 7.05 15.46 -4.35
C ILE A 583 8.41 15.73 -5.00
N ARG A 584 9.48 15.03 -4.58
CA ARG A 584 10.79 15.21 -5.20
C ARG A 584 10.78 14.83 -6.69
N TYR A 585 9.99 13.83 -7.07
CA TYR A 585 9.79 13.46 -8.47
C TYR A 585 9.05 14.55 -9.26
N ASP A 586 7.89 15.00 -8.77
CA ASP A 586 7.04 16.04 -9.38
C ASP A 586 7.81 17.34 -9.64
N PHE A 587 8.72 17.70 -8.73
CA PHE A 587 9.57 18.89 -8.81
C PHE A 587 10.91 18.64 -9.55
N ASN A 588 11.02 17.56 -10.34
CA ASN A 588 12.18 17.20 -11.16
C ASN A 588 13.51 17.16 -10.37
N MET A 589 13.49 16.60 -9.16
CA MET A 589 14.68 16.52 -8.30
C MET A 589 15.50 15.24 -8.52
N PHE A 590 15.14 14.41 -9.50
CA PHE A 590 15.92 13.24 -9.93
C PHE A 590 16.94 13.70 -10.99
N GLU A 591 17.97 14.40 -10.52
CA GLU A 591 18.88 15.19 -11.35
C GLU A 591 19.55 14.37 -12.46
N LYS A 592 19.82 13.08 -12.23
CA LYS A 592 20.50 12.23 -13.26
C LYS A 592 19.57 11.70 -14.34
N LEU A 593 18.25 11.85 -14.23
CA LEU A 593 17.31 11.54 -15.32
C LEU A 593 17.31 12.65 -16.39
N GLY A 594 17.65 13.89 -16.04
CA GLY A 594 17.57 15.02 -16.96
C GLY A 594 16.12 15.31 -17.37
N GLU A 595 15.89 15.55 -18.67
CA GLU A 595 14.53 15.77 -19.23
C GLU A 595 13.82 14.46 -19.58
N ASP A 596 14.42 13.30 -19.27
CA ASP A 596 13.84 12.00 -19.58
C ASP A 596 12.62 11.72 -18.69
N LYS A 597 11.44 11.81 -19.30
CA LYS A 597 10.14 11.46 -18.69
C LYS A 597 9.65 10.08 -19.15
N THR A 598 10.54 9.15 -19.49
CA THR A 598 10.16 7.78 -19.89
C THR A 598 9.32 7.09 -18.83
N PHE A 599 9.57 7.38 -17.56
CA PHE A 599 8.83 6.78 -16.45
C PHE A 599 7.97 7.82 -15.72
N SER A 600 6.94 7.34 -15.05
CA SER A 600 6.12 8.08 -14.07
C SER A 600 6.26 7.38 -12.73
N LEU A 601 6.06 8.13 -11.65
CA LEU A 601 6.08 7.63 -10.29
C LEU A 601 4.78 8.05 -9.63
N GLU A 602 4.06 7.09 -9.06
CA GLU A 602 2.84 7.35 -8.30
C GLU A 602 2.84 6.55 -7.00
N VAL A 603 2.24 7.11 -5.95
CA VAL A 603 2.01 6.40 -4.69
C VAL A 603 0.64 5.74 -4.74
N ILE A 604 0.62 4.42 -4.79
CA ILE A 604 -0.61 3.61 -4.82
C ILE A 604 -0.54 2.64 -3.65
N ASN A 605 -1.49 2.71 -2.71
CA ASN A 605 -1.55 1.83 -1.53
C ASN A 605 -0.33 1.86 -0.61
N ASP A 606 0.24 3.05 -0.42
CA ASP A 606 1.45 3.19 0.38
C ASP A 606 2.67 2.47 -0.24
N GLU A 607 2.62 2.18 -1.54
CA GLU A 607 3.71 1.61 -2.32
C GLU A 607 4.02 2.52 -3.52
N ILE A 608 5.28 2.52 -3.94
CA ILE A 608 5.75 3.28 -5.10
C ILE A 608 5.54 2.44 -6.36
N MET A 609 4.71 2.95 -7.27
CA MET A 609 4.50 2.37 -8.59
C MET A 609 5.24 3.20 -9.64
N VAL A 610 6.04 2.51 -10.45
CA VAL A 610 6.76 3.11 -11.57
C VAL A 610 6.15 2.59 -12.86
N SER A 611 5.72 3.47 -13.75
CA SER A 611 5.06 3.11 -15.02
C SER A 611 5.70 3.80 -16.21
N ASP A 612 5.70 3.14 -17.37
CA ASP A 612 6.14 3.72 -18.65
C ASP A 612 5.12 4.74 -19.15
N THR A 613 5.54 5.99 -19.36
CA THR A 613 4.63 7.08 -19.77
C THR A 613 4.06 6.92 -21.18
N SER A 614 4.62 6.03 -22.00
CA SER A 614 4.13 5.78 -23.35
C SER A 614 2.91 4.84 -23.40
N ASN A 615 2.72 4.01 -22.37
CA ASN A 615 1.74 2.93 -22.38
C ASN A 615 1.11 2.63 -21.01
N ASP A 616 1.45 3.41 -19.98
CA ASP A 616 1.00 3.29 -18.59
C ASP A 616 1.22 1.91 -17.95
N LYS A 617 2.11 1.09 -18.51
CA LYS A 617 2.41 -0.24 -17.94
C LYS A 617 3.45 -0.11 -16.83
N PRO A 618 3.29 -0.88 -15.74
CA PRO A 618 4.31 -0.95 -14.69
C PRO A 618 5.67 -1.40 -15.24
N VAL A 619 6.72 -0.72 -14.79
CA VAL A 619 8.12 -0.97 -15.12
C VAL A 619 8.87 -1.38 -13.87
N TRP A 620 9.78 -2.32 -14.03
CA TRP A 620 10.56 -2.91 -12.94
C TRP A 620 12.04 -2.76 -13.21
N TYR A 621 12.79 -2.56 -12.14
CA TYR A 621 14.24 -2.58 -12.22
C TYR A 621 14.78 -3.96 -12.58
N THR A 622 15.66 -3.99 -13.56
CA THR A 622 16.48 -5.16 -13.91
C THR A 622 17.91 -4.72 -14.17
N VAL A 623 18.88 -5.57 -13.83
CA VAL A 623 20.29 -5.31 -14.15
C VAL A 623 20.57 -5.26 -15.66
N HIS A 624 19.63 -5.71 -16.49
CA HIS A 624 19.81 -5.81 -17.95
C HIS A 624 19.32 -4.57 -18.72
N ASP A 625 18.67 -3.60 -18.05
CA ASP A 625 18.09 -2.40 -18.66
C ASP A 625 18.68 -1.13 -18.03
N LEU A 626 19.44 -0.39 -18.83
CA LEU A 626 20.12 0.83 -18.42
C LEU A 626 19.17 1.94 -17.97
N LYS A 627 17.99 2.08 -18.59
CA LYS A 627 17.02 3.14 -18.22
C LYS A 627 16.46 2.87 -16.84
N THR A 628 16.03 1.63 -16.60
CA THR A 628 15.51 1.23 -15.28
C THR A 628 16.60 1.31 -14.21
N GLN A 629 17.85 1.04 -14.55
CA GLN A 629 18.98 1.18 -13.63
C GLN A 629 19.24 2.62 -13.21
N ILE A 630 19.22 3.57 -14.14
CA ILE A 630 19.41 4.99 -13.82
C ILE A 630 18.28 5.47 -12.91
N PHE A 631 17.04 5.11 -13.24
CA PHE A 631 15.87 5.47 -12.42
C PHE A 631 15.95 4.87 -11.02
N GLN A 632 16.23 3.57 -10.91
CA GLN A 632 16.38 2.87 -9.63
C GLN A 632 17.47 3.52 -8.76
N ARG A 633 18.59 3.92 -9.35
CA ARG A 633 19.65 4.62 -8.63
C ARG A 633 19.16 5.97 -8.06
N GLU A 634 18.45 6.77 -8.85
CA GLU A 634 17.92 8.04 -8.35
C GLU A 634 16.86 7.82 -7.25
N LEU A 635 16.02 6.80 -7.41
CA LEU A 635 15.05 6.37 -6.40
C LEU A 635 15.73 6.01 -5.07
N PHE A 636 16.80 5.22 -5.12
CA PHE A 636 17.59 4.83 -3.94
C PHE A 636 18.17 6.03 -3.20
N HIS A 637 18.94 6.87 -3.88
CA HIS A 637 19.63 8.01 -3.25
C HIS A 637 18.61 9.03 -2.72
N THR A 638 17.51 9.25 -3.43
CA THR A 638 16.45 10.15 -2.97
C THR A 638 15.77 9.61 -1.71
N LYS A 639 15.43 8.31 -1.66
CA LYS A 639 14.90 7.67 -0.44
C LYS A 639 15.89 7.77 0.72
N GLN A 640 17.18 7.48 0.48
CA GLN A 640 18.22 7.60 1.50
C GLN A 640 18.26 9.02 2.08
N GLU A 641 18.31 10.05 1.23
CA GLU A 641 18.34 11.44 1.68
C GLU A 641 17.11 11.82 2.51
N ILE A 642 15.91 11.33 2.12
CA ILE A 642 14.68 11.57 2.87
C ILE A 642 14.74 10.92 4.25
N ILE A 643 15.14 9.65 4.34
CA ILE A 643 15.22 8.92 5.60
C ILE A 643 16.23 9.59 6.56
N GLU A 644 17.38 10.02 6.04
CA GLU A 644 18.46 10.60 6.86
C GLU A 644 18.16 12.02 7.37
N ASN A 645 17.44 12.82 6.58
CA ASN A 645 17.36 14.27 6.81
C ASN A 645 15.94 14.80 7.04
N ASN A 646 14.92 14.10 6.54
CA ASN A 646 13.54 14.59 6.59
C ASN A 646 12.69 13.83 7.62
N LEU A 647 12.98 12.56 7.92
CA LEU A 647 12.15 11.72 8.80
C LEU A 647 12.73 11.59 10.21
N PHE A 648 11.87 11.81 11.21
CA PHE A 648 12.17 11.73 12.63
C PHE A 648 11.05 11.00 13.38
N GLY A 649 11.40 10.25 14.42
CA GLY A 649 10.39 9.53 15.20
C GLY A 649 10.85 9.13 16.60
N VAL A 650 9.88 9.02 17.50
CA VAL A 650 10.10 8.64 18.90
C VAL A 650 9.04 7.64 19.32
N ASP A 651 9.45 6.61 20.08
CA ASP A 651 8.53 5.71 20.77
C ASP A 651 9.04 5.37 22.17
N ILE A 652 8.14 5.16 23.12
CA ILE A 652 8.48 4.65 24.46
C ILE A 652 8.84 3.15 24.40
N ASN A 653 8.20 2.46 23.46
CA ASN A 653 8.41 1.11 22.94
C ASN A 653 9.80 0.83 22.33
N PRO A 654 10.84 0.28 22.99
CA PRO A 654 12.09 -0.04 22.30
C PRO A 654 11.90 -0.98 21.10
N ASN A 655 10.94 -1.92 21.17
CA ASN A 655 10.62 -2.83 20.07
C ASN A 655 9.94 -2.10 18.91
N SER A 656 9.06 -1.16 19.20
CA SER A 656 8.43 -0.29 18.19
C SER A 656 9.49 0.46 17.39
N VAL A 657 10.48 1.05 18.08
CA VAL A 657 11.61 1.74 17.45
C VAL A 657 12.39 0.83 16.50
N GLU A 658 12.68 -0.42 16.90
CA GLU A 658 13.39 -1.37 16.04
C GLU A 658 12.57 -1.79 14.82
N ILE A 659 11.28 -2.02 14.98
CA ILE A 659 10.40 -2.38 13.87
C ILE A 659 10.25 -1.21 12.89
N CYS A 660 10.11 0.01 13.39
CA CYS A 660 10.12 1.21 12.54
C CYS A 660 11.43 1.35 11.76
N ARG A 661 12.59 1.18 12.42
CA ARG A 661 13.91 1.21 11.75
C ARG A 661 13.99 0.15 10.66
N LEU A 662 13.59 -1.08 10.97
CA LEU A 662 13.58 -2.19 10.01
C LEU A 662 12.67 -1.89 8.81
N ARG A 663 11.49 -1.32 9.05
CA ARG A 663 10.54 -0.99 7.99
C ARG A 663 11.13 0.03 7.02
N LEU A 664 11.73 1.12 7.53
CA LEU A 664 12.43 2.11 6.70
C LEU A 664 13.63 1.50 5.94
N TRP A 665 14.34 0.56 6.57
CA TRP A 665 15.42 -0.20 5.94
C TRP A 665 14.92 -1.06 4.77
N ILE A 666 13.81 -1.78 4.96
CA ILE A 666 13.18 -2.57 3.90
C ILE A 666 12.77 -1.65 2.75
N GLU A 667 12.15 -0.50 3.05
CA GLU A 667 11.76 0.47 2.02
C GLU A 667 12.94 1.01 1.20
N LEU A 668 14.12 1.20 1.81
CA LEU A 668 15.32 1.54 1.05
C LEU A 668 15.84 0.35 0.23
N LEU A 669 15.84 -0.84 0.81
CA LEU A 669 16.32 -2.06 0.16
C LEU A 669 15.54 -2.37 -1.13
N LYS A 670 14.21 -2.15 -1.15
CA LYS A 670 13.40 -2.29 -2.38
C LYS A 670 13.97 -1.49 -3.56
N SER A 671 14.56 -0.34 -3.27
CA SER A 671 15.12 0.59 -4.26
C SER A 671 16.62 0.38 -4.52
N SER A 672 17.24 -0.62 -3.91
CA SER A 672 18.67 -0.88 -4.10
C SER A 672 19.00 -1.31 -5.54
N TYR A 673 20.26 -1.12 -5.94
CA TYR A 673 20.70 -1.29 -7.33
C TYR A 673 22.11 -1.86 -7.43
N TYR A 674 22.44 -2.40 -8.60
CA TYR A 674 23.74 -2.99 -8.91
C TYR A 674 24.65 -2.03 -9.68
N LEU A 675 25.95 -2.04 -9.36
CA LEU A 675 27.00 -1.19 -9.89
C LEU A 675 27.59 -1.74 -11.19
N VAL A 676 27.19 -1.20 -12.34
CA VAL A 676 27.84 -1.54 -13.61
C VAL A 676 29.19 -0.81 -13.73
N PRO A 677 30.34 -1.52 -13.84
CA PRO A 677 31.67 -0.89 -13.87
C PRO A 677 31.84 0.10 -15.03
N LYS A 678 32.49 1.24 -14.76
CA LYS A 678 32.72 2.32 -15.75
C LYS A 678 33.60 1.88 -16.94
N GLU A 679 34.42 0.86 -16.78
CA GLU A 679 35.36 0.34 -17.78
C GLU A 679 34.68 -0.56 -18.82
N GLN A 680 33.46 -1.04 -18.55
CA GLN A 680 32.64 -1.87 -19.43
C GLN A 680 31.60 -1.04 -20.22
N LYS A 681 31.83 0.27 -20.36
CA LYS A 681 31.00 1.22 -21.11
C LYS A 681 31.08 1.10 -22.64
N GLN A 682 31.70 0.05 -23.19
CA GLN A 682 31.55 -0.26 -24.61
C GLN A 682 30.18 -0.88 -24.84
N VAL A 683 29.24 0.00 -25.14
CA VAL A 683 27.87 -0.29 -25.58
C VAL A 683 27.88 -1.37 -26.68
N LEU A 684 27.28 -2.52 -26.39
CA LEU A 684 26.91 -3.54 -27.37
C LEU A 684 25.38 -3.57 -27.46
N GLY A 685 24.80 -2.51 -28.02
CA GLY A 685 23.35 -2.37 -28.19
C GLY A 685 22.58 -2.24 -26.86
N GLU A 686 21.27 -2.03 -26.94
CA GLU A 686 20.35 -1.78 -25.82
C GLU A 686 20.14 -2.97 -24.86
N LYS A 687 21.06 -3.95 -24.82
CA LYS A 687 21.03 -5.09 -23.89
C LYS A 687 22.43 -5.33 -23.32
N LEU A 688 22.57 -5.29 -22.00
CA LEU A 688 23.74 -5.86 -21.30
C LEU A 688 23.71 -7.39 -21.51
N GLN A 689 24.53 -7.91 -22.43
CA GLN A 689 24.62 -9.34 -22.73
C GLN A 689 24.94 -10.18 -21.48
N ASP A 690 24.50 -11.44 -21.49
CA ASP A 690 24.55 -12.49 -20.44
C ASP A 690 25.95 -12.84 -19.86
N THR A 691 26.97 -12.01 -20.05
CA THR A 691 28.35 -12.30 -19.66
C THR A 691 28.76 -11.73 -18.30
N VAL A 692 27.90 -10.97 -17.62
CA VAL A 692 28.26 -10.42 -16.31
C VAL A 692 27.98 -11.43 -15.22
N GLU A 693 28.93 -12.36 -15.04
CA GLU A 693 28.94 -13.37 -13.97
C GLU A 693 28.88 -12.72 -12.57
N TYR A 694 29.25 -11.44 -12.43
CA TYR A 694 29.12 -10.69 -11.19
C TYR A 694 29.01 -9.16 -11.38
N VAL A 695 27.90 -8.55 -10.92
CA VAL A 695 27.78 -7.09 -10.73
C VAL A 695 27.66 -6.83 -9.23
N PRO A 696 28.59 -6.10 -8.58
CA PRO A 696 28.48 -5.80 -7.15
C PRO A 696 27.27 -4.91 -6.90
N MET A 697 26.55 -5.16 -5.81
CA MET A 697 25.43 -4.31 -5.39
C MET A 697 25.95 -3.03 -4.73
N GLU A 698 25.25 -1.91 -4.87
CA GLU A 698 25.51 -0.75 -4.00
C GLU A 698 25.32 -1.21 -2.56
N THR A 699 26.35 -1.03 -1.72
CA THR A 699 26.23 -1.42 -0.33
C THR A 699 25.20 -0.53 0.33
N LEU A 700 24.30 -1.14 1.09
CA LEU A 700 23.37 -0.39 1.91
C LEU A 700 24.15 0.59 2.81
N PRO A 701 23.90 1.90 2.72
CA PRO A 701 24.63 2.92 3.48
C PRO A 701 24.34 2.72 4.97
N ASN A 702 25.23 3.14 5.88
CA ASN A 702 24.80 3.27 7.27
C ASN A 702 23.83 4.44 7.32
N ILE A 703 22.54 4.15 7.30
CA ILE A 703 21.51 5.17 7.44
C ILE A 703 21.43 5.52 8.91
N ASP A 704 21.71 6.78 9.24
CA ASP A 704 21.41 7.33 10.55
C ASP A 704 19.93 7.60 10.67
N ILE A 705 19.20 6.53 10.95
CA ILE A 705 17.76 6.56 11.12
C ILE A 705 17.45 7.36 12.39
N ASN A 706 16.80 8.52 12.23
CA ASN A 706 16.46 9.44 13.32
C ASN A 706 15.24 8.95 14.14
N ILE A 707 15.17 7.66 14.43
CA ILE A 707 14.13 7.04 15.25
C ILE A 707 14.74 6.64 16.59
N LYS A 708 14.22 7.16 17.70
CA LYS A 708 14.83 7.00 19.03
C LYS A 708 13.83 6.49 20.06
N VAL A 709 14.33 5.76 21.05
CA VAL A 709 13.54 5.42 22.24
C VAL A 709 13.44 6.65 23.12
N GLY A 710 12.24 7.02 23.50
CA GLY A 710 12.01 8.20 24.31
C GLY A 710 10.55 8.33 24.72
N ASN A 711 10.31 9.01 25.82
CA ASN A 711 8.97 9.36 26.23
C ASN A 711 8.70 10.80 25.76
N SER A 712 7.83 10.96 24.76
CA SER A 712 7.47 12.26 24.19
C SER A 712 6.73 13.18 25.18
N LEU A 713 6.27 12.65 26.31
CA LEU A 713 5.64 13.41 27.40
C LEU A 713 6.63 13.82 28.50
N LEU A 714 7.84 13.23 28.54
CA LEU A 714 8.88 13.58 29.50
C LEU A 714 9.90 14.53 28.86
N TYR A 715 10.20 15.59 29.58
CA TYR A 715 11.21 16.55 29.18
C TYR A 715 12.60 15.97 29.52
N SER A 716 13.63 16.21 28.69
CA SER A 716 15.01 15.78 29.01
C SER A 716 15.64 16.53 30.20
N ILE A 717 14.86 17.44 30.80
CA ILE A 717 15.21 18.22 31.99
C ILE A 717 14.11 17.87 33.00
N ASP A 718 14.51 17.38 34.16
CA ASP A 718 13.55 16.90 35.15
C ASP A 718 12.61 18.05 35.57
N LEU A 719 11.29 17.84 35.56
CA LEU A 719 10.33 18.89 35.96
C LEU A 719 10.45 19.24 37.46
N THR A 720 11.14 18.40 38.25
CA THR A 720 11.55 18.70 39.63
C THR A 720 12.59 19.81 39.72
N ASP A 721 13.33 20.10 38.65
CA ASP A 721 14.22 21.27 38.57
C ASP A 721 13.44 22.60 38.50
N LYS A 722 12.09 22.55 38.39
CA LYS A 722 11.23 23.73 38.52
C LYS A 722 10.79 24.04 39.96
N LYS A 723 11.15 23.23 40.95
CA LYS A 723 10.85 23.52 42.36
C LYS A 723 12.00 23.11 43.27
N ASN A 724 12.81 24.08 43.72
CA ASN A 724 12.99 24.36 45.15
C ASN A 724 13.75 25.68 45.46
N THR A 725 13.11 26.46 46.32
CA THR A 725 13.53 27.47 47.31
C THR A 725 14.80 28.33 47.22
N ASP A 726 15.91 28.04 46.51
CA ASP A 726 17.17 28.81 46.70
C ASP A 726 17.92 29.27 45.43
N GLY A 727 17.18 29.60 44.37
CA GLY A 727 17.53 30.73 43.48
C GLY A 727 18.85 30.75 42.70
N SER A 728 19.62 29.65 42.56
CA SER A 728 20.83 29.66 41.72
C SER A 728 21.25 28.32 41.11
N SER A 729 20.71 28.01 39.93
CA SER A 729 21.44 27.42 38.79
C SER A 729 20.48 27.24 37.60
N ASN A 730 20.50 28.21 36.68
CA ASN A 730 19.78 28.11 35.42
C ASN A 730 20.73 27.45 34.41
N ILE A 731 20.35 26.31 33.82
CA ILE A 731 20.78 26.03 32.45
C ILE A 731 20.14 27.13 31.61
N THR A 732 20.93 28.11 31.18
CA THR A 732 20.41 29.19 30.35
C THR A 732 19.93 28.61 29.03
N GLN A 733 18.95 29.27 28.39
CA GLN A 733 18.50 28.93 27.04
C GLN A 733 19.70 28.79 26.07
N ASP A 734 20.78 29.53 26.33
CA ASP A 734 22.02 29.50 25.57
C ASP A 734 22.84 28.23 25.81
N GLN A 735 22.92 27.71 27.03
CA GLN A 735 23.57 26.41 27.31
C GLN A 735 22.81 25.24 26.68
N ALA A 736 21.47 25.28 26.68
CA ALA A 736 20.65 24.30 25.96
C ALA A 736 20.85 24.40 24.44
N LYS A 737 20.87 25.62 23.88
CA LYS A 737 21.18 25.85 22.46
C LYS A 737 22.58 25.39 22.10
N GLU A 738 23.57 25.62 22.95
CA GLU A 738 24.95 25.20 22.74
C GLU A 738 25.08 23.67 22.77
N GLY A 739 24.37 23.01 23.70
CA GLY A 739 24.23 21.56 23.76
C GLY A 739 23.58 20.97 22.51
N ILE A 740 22.47 21.54 22.04
CA ILE A 740 21.79 21.15 20.80
C ILE A 740 22.70 21.38 19.59
N THR A 741 23.41 22.50 19.53
CA THR A 741 24.34 22.84 18.42
C THR A 741 25.52 21.89 18.37
N LYS A 742 26.10 21.58 19.54
CA LYS A 742 27.17 20.59 19.67
C LYS A 742 26.70 19.20 19.26
N TYR A 743 25.51 18.78 19.71
CA TYR A 743 24.91 17.51 19.32
C TYR A 743 24.62 17.45 17.81
N ALA A 744 24.06 18.51 17.22
CA ALA A 744 23.82 18.61 15.79
C ALA A 744 25.12 18.49 14.98
N ARG A 745 26.20 19.16 15.41
CA ARG A 745 27.53 19.07 14.78
C ARG A 745 28.11 17.66 14.88
N LEU A 746 28.05 17.03 16.06
CA LEU A 746 28.54 15.67 16.27
C LEU A 746 27.72 14.65 15.46
N THR A 747 26.41 14.85 15.37
CA THR A 747 25.52 14.02 14.53
C THR A 747 25.88 14.17 13.05
N GLN A 748 26.15 15.39 12.59
CA GLN A 748 26.58 15.63 11.21
C GLN A 748 27.96 15.03 10.90
N GLU A 749 28.92 15.14 11.84
CA GLU A 749 30.22 14.49 11.71
C GLU A 749 30.08 12.96 11.68
N TYR A 750 29.23 12.40 12.55
CA TYR A 750 28.91 10.97 12.59
C TYR A 750 28.31 10.47 11.26
N LYS A 751 27.33 11.19 10.70
CA LYS A 751 26.62 10.87 9.43
C LYS A 751 27.55 10.70 8.23
N HIS A 752 28.66 11.43 8.17
CA HIS A 752 29.54 11.45 6.99
C HIS A 752 30.78 10.54 7.11
N VAL A 753 31.00 9.90 8.26
CA VAL A 753 32.17 9.02 8.45
C VAL A 753 31.88 7.63 7.87
N LYS A 754 32.75 7.15 6.98
CA LYS A 754 32.65 5.80 6.38
C LYS A 754 33.38 4.72 7.19
N ASP A 755 34.32 5.12 8.03
CA ASP A 755 35.19 4.24 8.82
C ASP A 755 34.57 3.84 10.18
N LYS A 756 34.63 2.55 10.53
CA LYS A 756 33.98 1.97 11.70
C LYS A 756 34.63 2.40 13.02
N GLU A 757 35.96 2.49 13.07
CA GLU A 757 36.71 2.89 14.27
C GLU A 757 36.53 4.38 14.55
N ARG A 758 36.57 5.22 13.51
CA ARG A 758 36.31 6.66 13.63
C ARG A 758 34.88 6.94 14.11
N ARG A 759 33.86 6.21 13.63
CA ARG A 759 32.49 6.34 14.15
C ARG A 759 32.38 6.03 15.62
N LYS A 760 33.07 4.97 16.08
CA LYS A 760 33.06 4.55 17.49
C LYS A 760 33.68 5.60 18.42
N SER A 761 34.56 6.46 17.90
CA SER A 761 35.14 7.57 18.66
C SER A 761 34.25 8.83 18.76
N ILE A 762 33.20 8.93 17.94
CA ILE A 762 32.26 10.06 17.92
C ILE A 762 31.03 9.78 18.82
N LEU A 763 30.67 8.50 18.97
CA LEU A 763 29.71 7.98 19.95
C LEU A 763 30.31 7.99 21.36
#